data_AF-A0AAU6CS43-F1
#
_entry.id   AF-A0AAU6CS43-F1
#
_cell.length_a   1.000
_cell.length_b   1.000
_cell.length_c   1.000
_cell.angle_alpha   90.00
_cell.angle_beta   90.00
_cell.angle_gamma   90.00
#
_symmetry.space_group_name_H-M   'P 1'
#
loop_
_entity.id
_entity.type
_entity.pdbx_description
1 polymer ?
#
loop_
_entity_poly.entity_id
_entity_poly.type
_entity_poly.pdbx_seq_one_letter_code
_entity_poly.pdbx_strand_id
1 'polypeptide(L)'
;MPAGAVPPGDGTDAAAQTAVWQSSPPGSIYDYIRVASFSLGPDGRIEQWSERAAEFFGVSAEDALGRDPIAAFAPPHVQVRGHERLADILNGREWTGLVPYNDASGGEGLAEVYVMPADRGALCIAVDVATLRQIETDLAASQAVFGQSPMGFVLFDNQLRLIRVNDRFATVFGRPAEEHRGRGPHDFLSRVEADRLSAALRQVLETGDPVLDMPLVGTVPGDPGRRRWSISLYRLHSSSGRPIGVAGLAMDVTGRQRAEREAAHARRNLALLNEAGARIGTSLDLETTARELLDVAVPHFCDLASVDLYQALLSGAEDLSGTTDGSGELRRVAFASSVSDAPVAMAGDDDDVSADDGPVSVGSVHRYRFSSASARALRTAQPQVLDGDGGQDLGGALVQSTLVVPMVARDMVLGLVQFSRAKGSEPFTERDRMLAEELAARAAIFIDNARLYRREHERALILQRSLLPPDDPEAAGLDIACRYLPGSMETEVGGDWFDVIGLPGHRTALVVGDVMGRGLRAAVAMGELRTAVRTLAMLDLEPGEVMSALDEVVRGLGAPTPGRAGKTKKRGESDLTEVYLATCVYVVYDAVTRRCTIANAGHLPPAVVEPGESPLLLELPRGVPLGVGGEPFEESEVELPEGALLALYTDGLVESRSLPLDEGLDAFRLSLDGPDRPLEDICDHVLATLDTAHGEDDIALLMARIQGLPADQVGDWTLKPQPTSVARAREVAHEQLLAWDLGDLVDTTELLVSELVTNALRHGYGDIRLRLLLDRTLVCEVWDSALVQPRRRRARDTDEGGRGLQLVTMLSESWGSRRTHRGKTVWFELALPGRQSHVVTPTVDELLSMF
;
A
#
# COMPACT_ATOMS: atom_id res chain seq x y z
N MET A 1 -57.97 38.60 -69.06
CA MET A 1 -58.08 38.55 -70.53
C MET A 1 -56.79 37.96 -71.08
N PRO A 2 -56.86 36.94 -71.94
CA PRO A 2 -57.07 35.57 -71.44
C PRO A 2 -56.43 34.45 -72.30
N ALA A 3 -56.70 33.22 -71.85
CA ALA A 3 -57.16 32.08 -72.64
C ALA A 3 -56.21 31.38 -73.63
N GLY A 4 -55.86 30.15 -73.24
CA GLY A 4 -56.01 28.99 -74.13
C GLY A 4 -56.80 27.93 -73.38
N ALA A 5 -58.06 27.74 -73.75
CA ALA A 5 -58.98 26.74 -73.23
C ALA A 5 -59.10 25.57 -74.21
N VAL A 6 -59.04 24.32 -73.73
CA VAL A 6 -59.63 23.10 -74.33
C VAL A 6 -59.84 22.07 -73.18
N PRO A 7 -60.80 21.12 -73.27
CA PRO A 7 -62.05 21.00 -72.52
C PRO A 7 -61.96 20.09 -71.26
N PRO A 8 -63.02 19.96 -70.43
CA PRO A 8 -63.06 18.91 -69.41
C PRO A 8 -63.22 17.57 -70.13
N GLY A 9 -62.17 16.75 -70.10
CA GLY A 9 -62.28 15.34 -70.45
C GLY A 9 -62.97 14.60 -69.32
N ASP A 10 -64.16 14.07 -69.60
CA ASP A 10 -64.77 13.01 -68.81
C ASP A 10 -63.72 11.96 -68.44
N GLY A 11 -63.46 11.84 -67.14
CA GLY A 11 -62.52 10.89 -66.57
C GLY A 11 -62.96 10.38 -65.20
N THR A 12 -64.24 10.52 -64.88
CA THR A 12 -64.92 9.71 -63.86
C THR A 12 -65.54 8.50 -64.56
N ASP A 13 -64.71 7.53 -64.95
CA ASP A 13 -65.11 6.12 -65.17
C ASP A 13 -63.95 5.30 -65.78
N ALA A 14 -62.91 5.00 -64.99
CA ALA A 14 -61.85 4.07 -65.44
C ALA A 14 -61.25 3.20 -64.32
N ALA A 15 -62.01 2.89 -63.27
CA ALA A 15 -61.66 1.84 -62.31
C ALA A 15 -62.87 1.03 -61.79
N ALA A 16 -64.06 1.19 -62.40
CA ALA A 16 -65.27 0.46 -62.04
C ALA A 16 -65.76 -0.52 -63.12
N GLN A 17 -65.01 -0.72 -64.21
CA GLN A 17 -65.37 -1.64 -65.29
C GLN A 17 -64.25 -2.63 -65.60
N THR A 18 -64.01 -3.57 -64.67
CA THR A 18 -63.62 -4.95 -65.01
C THR A 18 -63.88 -5.89 -63.81
N ALA A 19 -65.07 -5.83 -63.21
CA ALA A 19 -65.57 -6.96 -62.42
C ALA A 19 -66.31 -7.92 -63.37
N VAL A 20 -65.55 -8.49 -64.31
CA VAL A 20 -66.00 -9.59 -65.17
C VAL A 20 -65.62 -10.87 -64.44
N TRP A 21 -66.59 -11.77 -64.21
CA TRP A 21 -66.42 -13.10 -63.61
C TRP A 21 -64.99 -13.66 -63.72
N GLN A 22 -64.18 -13.51 -62.66
CA GLN A 22 -62.81 -14.03 -62.57
C GLN A 22 -62.82 -15.32 -61.74
N SER A 23 -62.23 -16.40 -62.27
CA SER A 23 -62.01 -17.61 -61.50
C SER A 23 -60.85 -17.40 -60.52
N SER A 24 -61.07 -17.74 -59.25
CA SER A 24 -59.99 -17.78 -58.26
C SER A 24 -58.98 -18.87 -58.64
N PRO A 25 -57.67 -18.58 -58.67
CA PRO A 25 -56.65 -19.60 -58.90
C PRO A 25 -56.60 -20.64 -57.76
N PRO A 26 -56.06 -21.85 -58.00
CA PRO A 26 -55.90 -22.88 -56.97
C PRO A 26 -55.10 -22.34 -55.77
N GLY A 27 -55.61 -22.52 -54.54
CA GLY A 27 -55.05 -21.96 -53.32
C GLY A 27 -55.70 -20.66 -52.86
N SER A 28 -56.96 -20.42 -53.22
CA SER A 28 -57.73 -19.26 -52.72
C SER A 28 -58.16 -19.46 -51.26
N ILE A 29 -58.63 -18.39 -50.59
CA ILE A 29 -59.12 -18.49 -49.21
C ILE A 29 -60.23 -19.54 -49.05
N TYR A 30 -60.99 -19.81 -50.12
CA TYR A 30 -62.04 -20.83 -50.14
C TYR A 30 -61.49 -22.27 -50.18
N ASP A 31 -60.27 -22.48 -50.67
CA ASP A 31 -59.57 -23.77 -50.55
C ASP A 31 -59.01 -23.97 -49.14
N TYR A 32 -58.71 -22.87 -48.43
CA TYR A 32 -58.21 -22.89 -47.06
C TYR A 32 -59.33 -23.10 -46.03
N ILE A 33 -60.52 -22.51 -46.24
CA ILE A 33 -61.67 -22.58 -45.31
C ILE A 33 -62.46 -23.91 -45.44
N ARG A 34 -62.22 -24.72 -46.50
CA ARG A 34 -62.96 -25.98 -46.77
C ARG A 34 -64.48 -25.84 -46.61
N VAL A 35 -65.07 -24.94 -47.41
CA VAL A 35 -66.52 -24.69 -47.38
C VAL A 35 -67.28 -25.77 -48.16
N ALA A 36 -68.18 -26.47 -47.47
CA ALA A 36 -69.13 -27.40 -48.07
C ALA A 36 -70.50 -26.75 -48.24
N SER A 37 -71.22 -27.06 -49.31
CA SER A 37 -72.59 -26.57 -49.52
C SER A 37 -73.54 -27.68 -49.96
N PHE A 38 -74.78 -27.63 -49.48
CA PHE A 38 -75.86 -28.52 -49.90
C PHE A 38 -77.21 -27.81 -49.79
N SER A 39 -78.23 -28.27 -50.50
CA SER A 39 -79.59 -27.72 -50.41
C SER A 39 -80.59 -28.77 -49.93
N LEU A 40 -81.62 -28.29 -49.25
CA LEU A 40 -82.75 -29.06 -48.75
C LEU A 40 -84.02 -28.65 -49.50
N GLY A 41 -84.82 -29.63 -49.92
CA GLY A 41 -86.14 -29.41 -50.51
C GLY A 41 -87.19 -29.00 -49.46
N PRO A 42 -88.43 -28.67 -49.89
CA PRO A 42 -89.53 -28.31 -49.00
C PRO A 42 -89.98 -29.46 -48.08
N ASP A 43 -89.60 -30.69 -48.39
CA ASP A 43 -89.82 -31.89 -47.57
C ASP A 43 -88.67 -32.17 -46.58
N GLY A 44 -87.65 -31.31 -46.54
CA GLY A 44 -86.48 -31.44 -45.66
C GLY A 44 -85.43 -32.43 -46.14
N ARG A 45 -85.56 -33.00 -47.35
CA ARG A 45 -84.58 -33.95 -47.93
C ARG A 45 -83.50 -33.22 -48.72
N ILE A 46 -82.31 -33.81 -48.82
CA ILE A 46 -81.20 -33.23 -49.59
C ILE A 46 -81.54 -33.26 -51.10
N GLU A 47 -81.59 -32.09 -51.73
CA GLU A 47 -81.81 -31.94 -53.18
C GLU A 47 -80.52 -31.72 -53.97
N GLN A 48 -79.53 -31.06 -53.36
CA GLN A 48 -78.21 -30.84 -53.98
C GLN A 48 -77.11 -31.08 -52.96
N TRP A 49 -76.02 -31.68 -53.42
CA TRP A 49 -74.86 -32.01 -52.60
C TRP A 49 -73.59 -31.68 -53.40
N SER A 50 -72.80 -30.70 -52.93
CA SER A 50 -71.56 -30.33 -53.63
C SER A 50 -70.47 -31.39 -53.50
N GLU A 51 -69.52 -31.42 -54.44
CA GLU A 51 -68.33 -32.28 -54.35
C GLU A 51 -67.56 -32.04 -53.04
N ARG A 52 -67.45 -30.77 -52.61
CA ARG A 52 -66.86 -30.42 -51.32
C ARG A 52 -67.66 -30.95 -50.13
N ALA A 53 -68.99 -31.03 -50.21
CA ALA A 53 -69.79 -31.67 -49.16
C ALA A 53 -69.53 -33.18 -49.10
N ALA A 54 -69.29 -33.83 -50.24
CA ALA A 54 -68.94 -35.24 -50.26
C ALA A 54 -67.57 -35.51 -49.63
N GLU A 55 -66.57 -34.66 -49.90
CA GLU A 55 -65.26 -34.74 -49.26
C GLU A 55 -65.31 -34.38 -47.76
N PHE A 56 -66.11 -33.37 -47.40
CA PHE A 56 -66.21 -32.84 -46.03
C PHE A 56 -66.90 -33.81 -45.08
N PHE A 57 -68.05 -34.36 -45.49
CA PHE A 57 -68.86 -35.26 -44.66
C PHE A 57 -68.60 -36.75 -44.93
N GLY A 58 -67.76 -37.08 -45.93
CA GLY A 58 -67.47 -38.47 -46.29
C GLY A 58 -68.62 -39.24 -46.94
N VAL A 59 -69.70 -38.55 -47.35
CA VAL A 59 -70.89 -39.15 -47.97
C VAL A 59 -70.96 -38.74 -49.44
N SER A 60 -70.96 -39.73 -50.34
CA SER A 60 -71.08 -39.48 -51.78
C SER A 60 -72.38 -38.74 -52.12
N ALA A 61 -72.39 -37.95 -53.19
CA ALA A 61 -73.62 -37.27 -53.63
C ALA A 61 -74.75 -38.27 -53.94
N GLU A 62 -74.42 -39.43 -54.50
CA GLU A 62 -75.38 -40.50 -54.78
C GLU A 62 -76.03 -41.06 -53.50
N ASP A 63 -75.26 -41.13 -52.41
CA ASP A 63 -75.75 -41.58 -51.10
C ASP A 63 -76.46 -40.48 -50.31
N ALA A 64 -76.16 -39.20 -50.55
CA ALA A 64 -76.75 -38.09 -49.82
C ALA A 64 -78.10 -37.66 -50.39
N LEU A 65 -78.27 -37.67 -51.71
CA LEU A 65 -79.46 -37.16 -52.39
C LEU A 65 -80.75 -37.91 -52.00
N GLY A 66 -81.81 -37.15 -51.70
CA GLY A 66 -83.10 -37.67 -51.25
C GLY A 66 -83.11 -38.27 -49.84
N ARG A 67 -81.96 -38.30 -49.14
CA ARG A 67 -81.89 -38.74 -47.74
C ARG A 67 -82.16 -37.60 -46.78
N ASP A 68 -82.42 -37.99 -45.53
CA ASP A 68 -82.49 -37.06 -44.41
C ASP A 68 -81.07 -36.53 -44.11
N PRO A 69 -80.86 -35.20 -44.07
CA PRO A 69 -79.54 -34.63 -43.83
C PRO A 69 -78.96 -35.01 -42.46
N ILE A 70 -79.80 -35.15 -41.43
CA ILE A 70 -79.34 -35.49 -40.08
C ILE A 70 -78.91 -36.95 -40.01
N ALA A 71 -79.60 -37.85 -40.72
CA ALA A 71 -79.19 -39.24 -40.83
C ALA A 71 -77.97 -39.45 -41.75
N ALA A 72 -77.74 -38.53 -42.70
CA ALA A 72 -76.67 -38.65 -43.68
C ALA A 72 -75.29 -38.45 -43.04
N PHE A 73 -75.10 -37.43 -42.21
CA PHE A 73 -73.76 -37.08 -41.69
C PHE A 73 -73.68 -36.89 -40.18
N ALA A 74 -74.78 -36.76 -39.43
CA ALA A 74 -74.72 -36.50 -37.99
C ALA A 74 -74.57 -37.80 -37.16
N PRO A 75 -73.73 -37.81 -36.09
CA PRO A 75 -73.56 -38.97 -35.22
C PRO A 75 -74.88 -39.40 -34.53
N PRO A 76 -75.08 -40.71 -34.26
CA PRO A 76 -76.35 -41.24 -33.73
C PRO A 76 -76.86 -40.54 -32.46
N HIS A 77 -75.95 -40.08 -31.60
CA HIS A 77 -76.28 -39.47 -30.32
C HIS A 77 -76.86 -38.03 -30.43
N VAL A 78 -76.68 -37.36 -31.58
CA VAL A 78 -77.23 -36.02 -31.83
C VAL A 78 -78.40 -35.99 -32.80
N GLN A 79 -78.74 -37.12 -33.43
CA GLN A 79 -79.77 -37.16 -34.47
C GLN A 79 -81.14 -36.70 -33.95
N VAL A 80 -81.59 -37.14 -32.77
CA VAL A 80 -82.91 -36.75 -32.22
C VAL A 80 -83.05 -35.24 -32.12
N ARG A 81 -82.04 -34.56 -31.58
CA ARG A 81 -81.99 -33.10 -31.43
C ARG A 81 -81.81 -32.40 -32.78
N GLY A 82 -81.11 -33.03 -33.73
CA GLY A 82 -80.97 -32.54 -35.10
C GLY A 82 -82.29 -32.47 -35.86
N HIS A 83 -83.13 -33.50 -35.75
CA HIS A 83 -84.45 -33.53 -36.41
C HIS A 83 -85.42 -32.48 -35.83
N GLU A 84 -85.41 -32.27 -34.50
CA GLU A 84 -86.19 -31.19 -33.87
C GLU A 84 -85.81 -29.82 -34.42
N ARG A 85 -84.51 -29.56 -34.60
CA ARG A 85 -84.01 -28.30 -35.17
C ARG A 85 -84.26 -28.16 -36.66
N LEU A 86 -84.18 -29.24 -37.43
CA LEU A 86 -84.47 -29.22 -38.86
C LEU A 86 -85.93 -28.77 -39.13
N ALA A 87 -86.87 -29.22 -38.30
CA ALA A 87 -88.27 -28.81 -38.38
C ALA A 87 -88.46 -27.31 -38.07
N ASP A 88 -87.70 -26.74 -37.13
CA ASP A 88 -87.71 -25.30 -36.83
C ASP A 88 -87.19 -24.46 -38.00
N ILE A 89 -86.15 -24.93 -38.70
CA ILE A 89 -85.45 -24.20 -39.77
C ILE A 89 -86.31 -24.12 -41.05
N LEU A 90 -87.04 -25.20 -41.39
CA LEU A 90 -87.95 -25.23 -42.55
C LEU A 90 -89.16 -24.29 -42.43
N ASN A 91 -89.39 -23.67 -41.26
CA ASN A 91 -90.39 -22.62 -41.07
C ASN A 91 -89.94 -21.22 -41.55
N GLY A 92 -88.92 -21.14 -42.41
CA GLY A 92 -88.51 -19.92 -43.09
C GLY A 92 -87.62 -18.98 -42.28
N ARG A 93 -86.89 -19.50 -41.28
CA ARG A 93 -85.94 -18.70 -40.49
C ARG A 93 -84.50 -19.03 -40.84
N GLU A 94 -83.67 -18.00 -40.99
CA GLU A 94 -82.22 -18.17 -41.02
C GLU A 94 -81.74 -18.78 -39.70
N TRP A 95 -80.83 -19.75 -39.80
CA TRP A 95 -80.25 -20.42 -38.65
C TRP A 95 -78.76 -20.64 -38.81
N THR A 96 -78.03 -20.47 -37.72
CA THR A 96 -76.60 -20.75 -37.65
C THR A 96 -76.34 -21.53 -36.37
N GLY A 97 -75.60 -22.62 -36.48
CA GLY A 97 -75.25 -23.40 -35.30
C GLY A 97 -74.22 -24.49 -35.57
N LEU A 98 -73.71 -25.03 -34.48
CA LEU A 98 -72.69 -26.07 -34.48
C LEU A 98 -73.35 -27.45 -34.59
N VAL A 99 -72.94 -28.23 -35.58
CA VAL A 99 -73.46 -29.57 -35.88
C VAL A 99 -72.29 -30.56 -35.87
N PRO A 100 -72.31 -31.56 -34.97
CA PRO A 100 -71.36 -32.67 -35.03
C PRO A 100 -71.60 -33.49 -36.30
N TYR A 101 -70.53 -33.89 -36.97
CA TYR A 101 -70.60 -34.72 -38.17
C TYR A 101 -69.56 -35.84 -38.10
N ASN A 102 -69.81 -36.95 -38.81
CA ASN A 102 -68.79 -37.98 -39.04
C ASN A 102 -67.95 -37.57 -40.25
N ASP A 103 -66.64 -37.47 -40.10
CA ASP A 103 -65.72 -37.21 -41.19
C ASP A 103 -65.50 -38.46 -42.07
N ALA A 104 -64.85 -38.26 -43.22
CA ALA A 104 -64.55 -39.34 -44.17
C ALA A 104 -63.64 -40.46 -43.61
N SER A 105 -62.96 -40.21 -42.49
CA SER A 105 -62.10 -41.18 -41.80
C SER A 105 -62.79 -41.91 -40.64
N GLY A 106 -64.05 -41.59 -40.35
CA GLY A 106 -64.85 -42.16 -39.27
C GLY A 106 -64.66 -41.48 -37.91
N GLY A 107 -64.00 -40.31 -37.87
CA GLY A 107 -63.89 -39.45 -36.70
C GLY A 107 -65.07 -38.48 -36.56
N GLU A 108 -65.37 -38.02 -35.35
CA GLU A 108 -66.38 -36.98 -35.12
C GLU A 108 -65.76 -35.58 -35.22
N GLY A 109 -66.22 -34.79 -36.19
CA GLY A 109 -65.88 -33.37 -36.38
C GLY A 109 -67.02 -32.44 -35.96
N LEU A 110 -66.75 -31.13 -35.92
CA LEU A 110 -67.77 -30.11 -35.62
C LEU A 110 -67.82 -29.09 -36.75
N ALA A 111 -68.99 -28.90 -37.35
CA ALA A 111 -69.19 -27.93 -38.42
C ALA A 111 -70.08 -26.78 -37.94
N GLU A 112 -69.76 -25.54 -38.31
CA GLU A 112 -70.70 -24.43 -38.23
C GLU A 112 -71.52 -24.43 -39.52
N VAL A 113 -72.82 -24.66 -39.38
CA VAL A 113 -73.76 -24.76 -40.50
C VAL A 113 -74.64 -23.52 -40.52
N TYR A 114 -74.57 -22.77 -41.61
CA TYR A 114 -75.43 -21.65 -41.93
C TYR A 114 -76.54 -22.13 -42.85
N VAL A 115 -77.79 -22.01 -42.42
CA VAL A 115 -78.96 -22.38 -43.19
C VAL A 115 -79.74 -21.14 -43.56
N MET A 116 -79.86 -20.91 -44.86
CA MET A 116 -80.59 -19.80 -45.46
C MET A 116 -81.86 -20.33 -46.13
N PRO A 117 -83.06 -19.86 -45.75
CA PRO A 117 -84.30 -20.27 -46.40
C PRO A 117 -84.34 -19.76 -47.85
N ALA A 118 -84.88 -20.57 -48.75
CA ALA A 118 -85.10 -20.25 -50.16
C ALA A 118 -86.56 -20.47 -50.55
N ASP A 119 -87.00 -19.94 -51.70
CA ASP A 119 -88.40 -19.99 -52.18
C ASP A 119 -89.00 -21.43 -52.19
N ARG A 120 -88.15 -22.45 -52.29
CA ARG A 120 -88.53 -23.87 -52.24
C ARG A 120 -87.53 -24.71 -51.43
N GLY A 121 -87.32 -24.38 -50.15
CA GLY A 121 -86.50 -25.18 -49.24
C GLY A 121 -85.44 -24.35 -48.50
N ALA A 122 -84.21 -24.85 -48.38
CA ALA A 122 -83.11 -24.13 -47.73
C ALA A 122 -81.73 -24.43 -48.35
N LEU A 123 -80.83 -23.45 -48.36
CA LEU A 123 -79.42 -23.58 -48.72
C LEU A 123 -78.56 -23.65 -47.45
N CYS A 124 -77.76 -24.70 -47.33
CA CYS A 124 -76.88 -24.96 -46.19
C CYS A 124 -75.42 -24.78 -46.61
N ILE A 125 -74.68 -23.97 -45.86
CA ILE A 125 -73.23 -23.82 -45.97
C ILE A 125 -72.61 -24.33 -44.68
N ALA A 126 -71.73 -25.33 -44.77
CA ALA A 126 -71.03 -25.92 -43.65
C ALA A 126 -69.54 -25.60 -43.73
N VAL A 127 -68.98 -25.17 -42.61
CA VAL A 127 -67.55 -24.89 -42.46
C VAL A 127 -67.02 -25.65 -41.26
N ASP A 128 -65.85 -26.25 -41.39
CA ASP A 128 -65.22 -26.98 -40.29
C ASP A 128 -64.73 -26.00 -39.21
N VAL A 129 -65.17 -26.25 -37.97
CA VAL A 129 -64.84 -25.41 -36.82
C VAL A 129 -63.36 -25.51 -36.48
N ALA A 130 -62.70 -26.64 -36.72
CA ALA A 130 -61.26 -26.75 -36.49
C ALA A 130 -60.47 -25.84 -37.46
N THR A 131 -60.87 -25.82 -38.73
CA THR A 131 -60.34 -24.90 -39.75
C THR A 131 -60.63 -23.43 -39.41
N LEU A 132 -61.85 -23.09 -38.98
CA LEU A 132 -62.19 -21.73 -38.54
C LEU A 132 -61.37 -21.29 -37.33
N ARG A 133 -61.21 -22.16 -36.32
CA ARG A 133 -60.38 -21.87 -35.14
C ARG A 133 -58.91 -21.72 -35.50
N GLN A 134 -58.40 -22.49 -36.46
CA GLN A 134 -57.03 -22.34 -36.93
C GLN A 134 -56.84 -20.99 -37.62
N ILE A 135 -57.78 -20.56 -38.47
CA ILE A 135 -57.76 -19.23 -39.10
C ILE A 135 -57.89 -18.12 -38.07
N GLU A 136 -58.77 -18.27 -37.09
CA GLU A 136 -58.92 -17.32 -35.97
C GLU A 136 -57.62 -17.23 -35.16
N THR A 137 -56.96 -18.37 -34.89
CA THR A 137 -55.68 -18.44 -34.18
C THR A 137 -54.55 -17.79 -34.98
N ASP A 138 -54.45 -18.07 -36.29
CA ASP A 138 -53.45 -17.50 -37.19
C ASP A 138 -53.67 -15.99 -37.38
N LEU A 139 -54.93 -15.55 -37.46
CA LEU A 139 -55.30 -14.13 -37.53
C LEU A 139 -54.99 -13.42 -36.21
N ALA A 140 -55.32 -14.03 -35.07
CA ALA A 140 -54.99 -13.51 -33.75
C ALA A 140 -53.47 -13.43 -33.55
N ALA A 141 -52.71 -14.43 -34.00
CA ALA A 141 -51.24 -14.43 -33.96
C ALA A 141 -50.67 -13.31 -34.86
N SER A 142 -51.19 -13.14 -36.07
CA SER A 142 -50.83 -12.03 -36.96
C SER A 142 -51.17 -10.67 -36.33
N GLN A 143 -52.36 -10.52 -35.74
CA GLN A 143 -52.75 -9.29 -35.05
C GLN A 143 -51.86 -9.00 -33.84
N ALA A 144 -51.45 -10.01 -33.07
CA ALA A 144 -50.52 -9.85 -31.96
C ALA A 144 -49.15 -9.37 -32.44
N VAL A 145 -48.62 -9.94 -33.53
CA VAL A 145 -47.31 -9.54 -34.12
C VAL A 145 -47.36 -8.11 -34.69
N PHE A 146 -48.44 -7.76 -35.40
CA PHE A 146 -48.56 -6.45 -36.03
C PHE A 146 -49.08 -5.33 -35.12
N GLY A 147 -49.76 -5.66 -34.02
CA GLY A 147 -50.34 -4.67 -33.09
C GLY A 147 -49.61 -4.53 -31.75
N GLN A 148 -49.15 -5.63 -31.15
CA GLN A 148 -48.66 -5.63 -29.76
C GLN A 148 -47.18 -6.01 -29.62
N SER A 149 -46.49 -6.34 -30.71
CA SER A 149 -45.10 -6.78 -30.63
C SER A 149 -44.16 -5.65 -30.17
N PRO A 150 -43.23 -5.93 -29.22
CA PRO A 150 -42.22 -4.97 -28.80
C PRO A 150 -41.12 -4.73 -29.85
N MET A 151 -41.06 -5.55 -30.90
CA MET A 151 -40.08 -5.44 -31.99
C MET A 151 -40.69 -4.77 -33.22
N GLY A 152 -39.87 -4.11 -34.04
CA GLY A 152 -40.31 -3.57 -35.33
C GLY A 152 -40.42 -4.68 -36.37
N PHE A 153 -41.61 -4.93 -36.90
CA PHE A 153 -41.84 -5.87 -37.99
C PHE A 153 -42.15 -5.11 -39.27
N VAL A 154 -41.48 -5.50 -40.35
CA VAL A 154 -41.62 -4.91 -41.68
C VAL A 154 -41.68 -6.00 -42.74
N LEU A 155 -42.52 -5.82 -43.76
CA LEU A 155 -42.59 -6.72 -44.90
C LEU A 155 -42.22 -5.94 -46.16
N PHE A 156 -41.28 -6.47 -46.94
CA PHE A 156 -40.86 -5.94 -48.22
C PHE A 156 -41.41 -6.80 -49.37
N ASP A 157 -41.80 -6.17 -50.48
CA ASP A 157 -42.10 -6.86 -51.74
C ASP A 157 -40.84 -7.27 -52.51
N ASN A 158 -41.03 -7.90 -53.66
CA ASN A 158 -39.95 -8.32 -54.56
C ASN A 158 -39.20 -7.12 -55.18
N GLN A 159 -39.73 -5.90 -55.08
CA GLN A 159 -39.11 -4.65 -55.49
C GLN A 159 -38.46 -3.89 -54.32
N LEU A 160 -38.33 -4.52 -53.16
CA LEU A 160 -37.75 -3.98 -51.93
C LEU A 160 -38.53 -2.78 -51.36
N ARG A 161 -39.84 -2.71 -51.62
CA ARG A 161 -40.74 -1.71 -51.07
C ARG A 161 -41.56 -2.27 -49.92
N LEU A 162 -41.79 -1.46 -48.90
CA LEU A 162 -42.59 -1.84 -47.75
C LEU A 162 -44.03 -2.10 -48.16
N ILE A 163 -44.52 -3.31 -47.88
CA ILE A 163 -45.92 -3.72 -48.04
C ILE A 163 -46.69 -3.43 -46.75
N ARG A 164 -46.08 -3.75 -45.60
CA ARG A 164 -46.70 -3.67 -44.29
C ARG A 164 -45.67 -3.45 -43.20
N VAL A 165 -46.03 -2.68 -42.18
CA VAL A 165 -45.24 -2.50 -40.96
C VAL A 165 -46.15 -2.68 -39.74
N ASN A 166 -45.57 -2.97 -38.58
CA ASN A 166 -46.33 -3.05 -37.33
C ASN A 166 -46.37 -1.71 -36.56
N ASP A 167 -47.25 -1.63 -35.55
CA ASP A 167 -47.46 -0.41 -34.74
C ASP A 167 -46.18 0.07 -34.04
N ARG A 168 -45.29 -0.86 -33.66
CA ARG A 168 -43.98 -0.51 -33.09
C ARG A 168 -43.11 0.25 -34.08
N PHE A 169 -43.01 -0.22 -35.32
CA PHE A 169 -42.27 0.49 -36.38
C PHE A 169 -42.91 1.85 -36.68
N ALA A 170 -44.23 1.91 -36.79
CA ALA A 170 -44.97 3.15 -37.03
C ALA A 170 -44.72 4.21 -35.93
N THR A 171 -44.74 3.78 -34.67
CA THR A 171 -44.47 4.64 -33.50
C THR A 171 -43.04 5.15 -33.50
N VAL A 172 -42.05 4.29 -33.75
CA VAL A 172 -40.64 4.68 -33.80
C VAL A 172 -40.40 5.72 -34.88
N PHE A 173 -40.90 5.52 -36.10
CA PHE A 173 -40.66 6.42 -37.23
C PHE A 173 -41.68 7.57 -37.36
N GLY A 174 -42.59 7.72 -36.38
CA GLY A 174 -43.46 8.88 -36.25
C GLY A 174 -44.51 9.05 -37.34
N ARG A 175 -44.94 7.97 -38.01
CA ARG A 175 -45.99 8.00 -39.05
C ARG A 175 -46.90 6.77 -38.97
N PRO A 176 -48.20 6.89 -39.30
CA PRO A 176 -49.13 5.77 -39.38
C PRO A 176 -48.61 4.63 -40.26
N ALA A 177 -48.94 3.37 -39.92
CA ALA A 177 -48.44 2.19 -40.62
C ALA A 177 -48.72 2.21 -42.14
N GLU A 178 -49.87 2.77 -42.55
CA GLU A 178 -50.28 2.86 -43.95
C GLU A 178 -49.41 3.81 -44.79
N GLU A 179 -48.89 4.88 -44.19
CA GLU A 179 -48.05 5.88 -44.87
C GLU A 179 -46.62 5.37 -45.18
N HIS A 180 -46.25 4.22 -44.61
CA HIS A 180 -44.97 3.57 -44.89
C HIS A 180 -45.02 2.68 -46.13
N ARG A 181 -46.21 2.36 -46.65
CA ARG A 181 -46.36 1.49 -47.81
C ARG A 181 -45.73 2.12 -49.06
N GLY A 182 -44.99 1.32 -49.83
CA GLY A 182 -44.29 1.75 -51.06
C GLY A 182 -42.92 2.41 -50.83
N ARG A 183 -42.52 2.67 -49.59
CA ARG A 183 -41.20 3.24 -49.25
C ARG A 183 -40.11 2.17 -49.23
N GLY A 184 -38.85 2.54 -49.43
CA GLY A 184 -37.69 1.65 -49.41
C GLY A 184 -36.63 2.06 -48.37
N PRO A 185 -35.54 1.29 -48.23
CA PRO A 185 -34.47 1.56 -47.25
C PRO A 185 -33.87 2.97 -47.29
N HIS A 186 -33.78 3.58 -48.48
CA HIS A 186 -33.26 4.94 -48.67
C HIS A 186 -34.14 6.04 -48.07
N ASP A 187 -35.40 5.75 -47.75
CA ASP A 187 -36.30 6.71 -47.12
C ASP A 187 -36.06 6.86 -45.61
N PHE A 188 -35.30 5.94 -45.00
CA PHE A 188 -35.13 5.84 -43.55
C PHE A 188 -33.68 5.79 -43.05
N LEU A 189 -32.73 5.36 -43.89
CA LEU A 189 -31.32 5.15 -43.52
C LEU A 189 -30.38 6.09 -44.28
N SER A 190 -29.17 6.28 -43.74
CA SER A 190 -28.08 6.92 -44.48
C SER A 190 -27.76 6.15 -45.76
N ARG A 191 -27.21 6.80 -46.80
CA ARG A 191 -26.91 6.13 -48.08
C ARG A 191 -26.11 4.83 -47.91
N VAL A 192 -25.05 4.86 -47.10
CA VAL A 192 -24.19 3.69 -46.82
C VAL A 192 -24.98 2.54 -46.21
N GLU A 193 -25.80 2.82 -45.19
CA GLU A 193 -26.58 1.79 -44.49
C GLU A 193 -27.78 1.30 -45.32
N ALA A 194 -28.38 2.18 -46.12
CA ALA A 194 -29.47 1.84 -47.05
C ALA A 194 -28.99 0.88 -48.15
N ASP A 195 -27.85 1.16 -48.77
CA ASP A 195 -27.25 0.30 -49.80
C ASP A 195 -26.92 -1.09 -49.22
N ARG A 196 -26.38 -1.11 -47.99
CA ARG A 196 -26.06 -2.34 -47.27
C ARG A 196 -27.31 -3.19 -46.98
N LEU A 197 -28.39 -2.57 -46.49
CA LEU A 197 -29.67 -3.25 -46.25
C LEU A 197 -30.30 -3.72 -47.56
N SER A 198 -30.30 -2.90 -48.62
CA SER A 198 -30.84 -3.29 -49.93
C SER A 198 -30.09 -4.48 -50.53
N ALA A 199 -28.76 -4.55 -50.38
CA ALA A 199 -27.98 -5.71 -50.81
C ALA A 199 -28.39 -6.98 -50.04
N ALA A 200 -28.52 -6.90 -48.71
CA ALA A 200 -28.96 -8.02 -47.88
C ALA A 200 -30.38 -8.49 -48.25
N LEU A 201 -31.32 -7.58 -48.50
CA LEU A 201 -32.68 -7.94 -48.93
C LEU A 201 -32.69 -8.68 -50.27
N ARG A 202 -31.88 -8.25 -51.26
CA ARG A 202 -31.76 -8.96 -52.56
C ARG A 202 -31.17 -10.35 -52.39
N GLN A 203 -30.11 -10.47 -51.58
CA GLN A 203 -29.48 -11.75 -51.28
C GLN A 203 -30.50 -12.74 -50.69
N VAL A 204 -31.28 -12.32 -49.70
CA VAL A 204 -32.31 -13.18 -49.06
C VAL A 204 -33.39 -13.58 -50.06
N LEU A 205 -33.81 -12.69 -50.97
CA LEU A 205 -34.79 -13.04 -52.02
C LEU A 205 -34.24 -14.09 -52.99
N GLU A 206 -33.00 -13.91 -53.44
CA GLU A 206 -32.34 -14.76 -54.45
C GLU A 206 -31.95 -16.12 -53.89
N THR A 207 -31.21 -16.17 -52.77
CA THR A 207 -30.68 -17.41 -52.22
C THR A 207 -31.69 -18.12 -51.32
N GLY A 208 -32.53 -17.36 -50.62
CA GLY A 208 -33.42 -17.89 -49.58
C GLY A 208 -32.77 -18.09 -48.22
N ASP A 209 -31.47 -17.81 -48.09
CA ASP A 209 -30.77 -17.89 -46.81
C ASP A 209 -31.13 -16.69 -45.95
N PRO A 210 -31.50 -16.89 -44.67
CA PRO A 210 -31.81 -15.79 -43.78
C PRO A 210 -30.54 -15.01 -43.39
N VAL A 211 -30.66 -13.70 -43.25
CA VAL A 211 -29.61 -12.85 -42.66
C VAL A 211 -30.04 -12.52 -41.24
N LEU A 212 -29.24 -12.91 -40.25
CA LEU A 212 -29.56 -12.73 -38.83
C LEU A 212 -28.70 -11.63 -38.22
N ASP A 213 -29.29 -10.88 -37.29
CA ASP A 213 -28.62 -9.91 -36.41
C ASP A 213 -27.73 -8.89 -37.12
N MET A 214 -28.16 -8.43 -38.29
CA MET A 214 -27.41 -7.45 -39.07
C MET A 214 -27.45 -6.09 -38.36
N PRO A 215 -26.29 -5.52 -37.97
CA PRO A 215 -26.26 -4.24 -37.29
C PRO A 215 -26.45 -3.11 -38.30
N LEU A 216 -27.42 -2.23 -38.02
CA LEU A 216 -27.69 -1.02 -38.78
C LEU A 216 -27.63 0.21 -37.85
N VAL A 217 -27.12 1.32 -38.38
CA VAL A 217 -27.12 2.62 -37.69
C VAL A 217 -28.05 3.58 -38.40
N GLY A 218 -29.02 4.13 -37.67
CA GLY A 218 -30.00 5.05 -38.22
C GLY A 218 -30.37 6.16 -37.24
N THR A 219 -30.95 7.24 -37.77
CA THR A 219 -31.54 8.31 -36.98
C THR A 219 -33.06 8.22 -37.05
N VAL A 220 -33.72 8.54 -35.94
CA VAL A 220 -35.18 8.55 -35.88
C VAL A 220 -35.67 9.98 -36.15
N PRO A 221 -36.77 10.20 -36.89
CA PRO A 221 -37.33 11.53 -37.08
C PRO A 221 -37.59 12.23 -35.73
N GLY A 222 -37.02 13.43 -35.54
CA GLY A 222 -37.16 14.21 -34.30
C GLY A 222 -36.13 13.94 -33.19
N ASP A 223 -35.27 12.92 -33.33
CA ASP A 223 -34.18 12.60 -32.39
C ASP A 223 -32.85 12.56 -33.17
N PRO A 224 -31.95 13.56 -33.00
CA PRO A 224 -30.65 13.58 -33.68
C PRO A 224 -29.70 12.47 -33.17
N GLY A 225 -30.07 11.76 -32.10
CA GLY A 225 -29.31 10.63 -31.57
C GLY A 225 -29.26 9.46 -32.56
N ARG A 226 -28.04 8.99 -32.87
CA ARG A 226 -27.84 7.75 -33.62
C ARG A 226 -28.35 6.57 -32.81
N ARG A 227 -29.31 5.83 -33.37
CA ARG A 227 -29.79 4.55 -32.84
C ARG A 227 -29.13 3.39 -33.58
N ARG A 228 -28.93 2.30 -32.85
CA ARG A 228 -28.40 1.04 -33.38
C ARG A 228 -29.50 0.00 -33.36
N TRP A 229 -29.71 -0.60 -34.51
CA TRP A 229 -30.72 -1.62 -34.74
C TRP A 229 -30.04 -2.94 -35.07
N SER A 230 -30.58 -4.04 -34.55
CA SER A 230 -30.29 -5.38 -35.06
C SER A 230 -31.46 -5.80 -35.94
N ILE A 231 -31.22 -6.08 -37.22
CA ILE A 231 -32.26 -6.54 -38.15
C ILE A 231 -32.00 -7.97 -38.61
N SER A 232 -33.03 -8.81 -38.54
CA SER A 232 -33.03 -10.16 -39.10
C SER A 232 -34.02 -10.24 -40.26
N LEU A 233 -33.60 -10.82 -41.37
CA LEU A 233 -34.30 -10.85 -42.65
C LEU A 233 -34.60 -12.29 -43.06
N TYR A 234 -35.86 -12.56 -43.41
CA TYR A 234 -36.37 -13.89 -43.75
C TYR A 234 -37.17 -13.83 -45.04
N ARG A 235 -36.96 -14.79 -45.96
CA ARG A 235 -37.74 -14.85 -47.20
C ARG A 235 -39.17 -15.30 -46.93
N LEU A 236 -40.13 -14.63 -47.53
CA LEU A 236 -41.55 -14.99 -47.49
C LEU A 236 -41.95 -15.79 -48.73
N HIS A 237 -42.75 -16.84 -48.51
CA HIS A 237 -43.31 -17.67 -49.58
C HIS A 237 -44.83 -17.59 -49.61
N SER A 238 -45.42 -17.70 -50.81
CA SER A 238 -46.84 -17.94 -50.98
C SER A 238 -47.22 -19.37 -50.56
N SER A 239 -48.52 -19.64 -50.44
CA SER A 239 -49.08 -20.99 -50.27
C SER A 239 -48.65 -21.97 -51.38
N SER A 240 -48.31 -21.46 -52.57
CA SER A 240 -47.77 -22.23 -53.70
C SER A 240 -46.23 -22.37 -53.70
N GLY A 241 -45.55 -21.92 -52.64
CA GLY A 241 -44.09 -22.02 -52.49
C GLY A 241 -43.28 -20.98 -53.29
N ARG A 242 -43.92 -19.98 -53.90
CA ARG A 242 -43.24 -18.91 -54.66
C ARG A 242 -42.77 -17.79 -53.71
N PRO A 243 -41.56 -17.23 -53.87
CA PRO A 243 -41.14 -16.07 -53.07
C PRO A 243 -41.99 -14.84 -53.38
N ILE A 244 -42.57 -14.26 -52.34
CA ILE A 244 -43.47 -13.10 -52.41
C ILE A 244 -42.88 -11.83 -51.76
N GLY A 245 -41.76 -11.96 -51.04
CA GLY A 245 -41.11 -10.83 -50.38
C GLY A 245 -40.10 -11.23 -49.31
N VAL A 246 -39.72 -10.27 -48.46
CA VAL A 246 -38.84 -10.47 -47.29
C VAL A 246 -39.49 -9.89 -46.05
N ALA A 247 -39.56 -10.65 -44.98
CA ALA A 247 -39.91 -10.17 -43.65
C ALA A 247 -38.64 -9.70 -42.94
N GLY A 248 -38.67 -8.48 -42.42
CA GLY A 248 -37.64 -7.90 -41.57
C GLY A 248 -38.13 -7.78 -40.13
N LEU A 249 -37.28 -8.19 -39.21
CA LEU A 249 -37.47 -8.04 -37.78
C LEU A 249 -36.37 -7.15 -37.21
N ALA A 250 -36.71 -5.97 -36.70
CA ALA A 250 -35.78 -4.98 -36.18
C ALA A 250 -35.97 -4.76 -34.67
N MET A 251 -34.86 -4.76 -33.92
CA MET A 251 -34.83 -4.46 -32.48
C MET A 251 -33.88 -3.30 -32.19
N ASP A 252 -34.31 -2.34 -31.37
CA ASP A 252 -33.45 -1.26 -30.86
C ASP A 252 -32.49 -1.86 -29.82
N VAL A 253 -31.20 -1.95 -30.17
CA VAL A 253 -30.15 -2.46 -29.27
C VAL A 253 -29.33 -1.33 -28.65
N THR A 254 -29.73 -0.07 -28.83
CA THR A 254 -28.99 1.10 -28.36
C THR A 254 -28.82 1.08 -26.84
N GLY A 255 -29.90 0.85 -26.09
CA GLY A 255 -29.86 0.81 -24.63
C GLY A 255 -29.04 -0.37 -24.09
N ARG A 256 -29.22 -1.55 -24.69
CA ARG A 256 -28.49 -2.77 -24.31
C ARG A 256 -26.98 -2.63 -24.55
N GLN A 257 -26.56 -2.15 -25.72
CA GLN A 257 -25.13 -1.96 -26.01
C GLN A 257 -24.49 -0.85 -25.14
N ARG A 258 -25.23 0.21 -24.81
CA ARG A 258 -24.74 1.23 -23.87
C ARG A 258 -24.53 0.62 -22.48
N ALA A 259 -25.51 -0.13 -21.98
CA ALA A 259 -25.40 -0.82 -20.69
C ALA A 259 -24.26 -1.86 -20.67
N GLU A 260 -24.09 -2.65 -21.73
CA GLU A 260 -22.98 -3.61 -21.84
C GLU A 260 -21.62 -2.92 -21.86
N ARG A 261 -21.48 -1.81 -22.59
CA ARG A 261 -20.25 -0.99 -22.58
C ARG A 261 -19.99 -0.38 -21.21
N GLU A 262 -21.01 0.21 -20.59
CA GLU A 262 -20.90 0.78 -19.24
C GLU A 262 -20.50 -0.27 -18.21
N ALA A 263 -21.10 -1.47 -18.27
CA ALA A 263 -20.74 -2.59 -17.41
C ALA A 263 -19.29 -3.05 -17.66
N ALA A 264 -18.86 -3.12 -18.93
CA ALA A 264 -17.47 -3.46 -19.26
C ALA A 264 -16.46 -2.42 -18.75
N HIS A 265 -16.78 -1.13 -18.84
CA HIS A 265 -15.97 -0.06 -18.25
C HIS A 265 -15.96 -0.14 -16.71
N ALA A 266 -17.11 -0.31 -16.07
CA ALA A 266 -17.19 -0.44 -14.61
C ALA A 266 -16.39 -1.65 -14.09
N ARG A 267 -16.46 -2.81 -14.78
CA ARG A 267 -15.66 -3.99 -14.43
C ARG A 267 -14.16 -3.74 -14.57
N ARG A 268 -13.73 -3.02 -15.61
CA ARG A 268 -12.31 -2.62 -15.76
C ARG A 268 -11.85 -1.70 -14.64
N ASN A 269 -12.64 -0.68 -14.29
CA ASN A 269 -12.32 0.25 -13.20
C ASN A 269 -12.21 -0.47 -11.84
N LEU A 270 -13.13 -1.39 -11.55
CA LEU A 270 -13.07 -2.20 -10.32
C LEU A 270 -11.85 -3.12 -10.29
N ALA A 271 -11.48 -3.72 -11.43
CA ALA A 271 -10.27 -4.54 -11.52
C ALA A 271 -9.01 -3.72 -11.24
N LEU A 272 -8.92 -2.51 -11.80
CA LEU A 272 -7.81 -1.59 -11.57
C LEU A 272 -7.70 -1.18 -10.09
N LEU A 273 -8.82 -0.84 -9.45
CA LEU A 273 -8.85 -0.50 -8.03
C LEU A 273 -8.45 -1.68 -7.13
N ASN A 274 -8.82 -2.91 -7.52
CA ASN A 274 -8.42 -4.11 -6.79
C ASN A 274 -6.93 -4.43 -6.99
N GLU A 275 -6.37 -4.17 -8.17
CA GLU A 275 -4.93 -4.30 -8.41
C GLU A 275 -4.13 -3.25 -7.63
N ALA A 276 -4.58 -1.98 -7.67
CA ALA A 276 -4.06 -0.93 -6.79
C ALA A 276 -4.17 -1.33 -5.31
N GLY A 277 -5.29 -2.00 -4.97
CA GLY A 277 -5.54 -2.83 -3.79
C GLY A 277 -4.34 -3.57 -3.23
N ALA A 278 -3.76 -4.39 -4.10
CA ALA A 278 -2.78 -5.39 -3.73
C ALA A 278 -1.34 -4.90 -3.96
N ARG A 279 -1.12 -3.96 -4.88
CA ARG A 279 0.24 -3.57 -5.32
C ARG A 279 0.73 -2.24 -4.77
N ILE A 280 -0.15 -1.29 -4.45
CA ILE A 280 0.29 0.03 -3.96
C ILE A 280 0.46 -0.02 -2.44
N GLY A 281 1.65 0.37 -1.98
CA GLY A 281 1.98 0.46 -0.56
C GLY A 281 2.53 -0.84 0.00
N THR A 282 3.14 -1.69 -0.82
CA THR A 282 3.77 -2.93 -0.34
C THR A 282 5.13 -2.70 0.31
N SER A 283 5.68 -1.49 0.14
CA SER A 283 6.94 -1.03 0.70
C SER A 283 6.75 0.27 1.48
N LEU A 284 7.61 0.51 2.48
CA LEU A 284 7.73 1.79 3.20
C LEU A 284 8.71 2.75 2.51
N ASP A 285 8.91 2.60 1.20
CA ASP A 285 9.71 3.49 0.38
C ASP A 285 8.84 4.34 -0.58
N LEU A 286 9.09 5.65 -0.57
CA LEU A 286 8.30 6.63 -1.31
C LEU A 286 8.46 6.46 -2.83
N GLU A 287 9.68 6.18 -3.29
CA GLU A 287 9.96 6.01 -4.72
C GLU A 287 9.36 4.70 -5.25
N THR A 288 9.44 3.64 -4.45
CA THR A 288 8.82 2.34 -4.73
C THR A 288 7.30 2.46 -4.82
N THR A 289 6.66 3.12 -3.85
CA THR A 289 5.21 3.34 -3.86
C THR A 289 4.76 4.17 -5.06
N ALA A 290 5.53 5.20 -5.43
CA ALA A 290 5.26 6.00 -6.63
C ALA A 290 5.36 5.16 -7.91
N ARG A 291 6.34 4.26 -8.00
CA ARG A 291 6.50 3.33 -9.14
C ARG A 291 5.36 2.30 -9.20
N GLU A 292 4.96 1.72 -8.07
CA GLU A 292 3.82 0.80 -7.98
C GLU A 292 2.53 1.44 -8.50
N LEU A 293 2.27 2.72 -8.18
CA LEU A 293 1.15 3.47 -8.72
C LEU A 293 1.19 3.53 -10.25
N LEU A 294 2.37 3.83 -10.81
CA LEU A 294 2.53 3.94 -12.26
C LEU A 294 2.41 2.60 -12.97
N ASP A 295 2.94 1.52 -12.38
CA ASP A 295 2.85 0.15 -12.91
C ASP A 295 1.40 -0.37 -12.96
N VAL A 296 0.55 0.09 -12.04
CA VAL A 296 -0.89 -0.21 -12.09
C VAL A 296 -1.59 0.65 -13.15
N ALA A 297 -1.26 1.94 -13.23
CA ALA A 297 -1.94 2.89 -14.11
C ALA A 297 -1.58 2.71 -15.61
N VAL A 298 -0.35 2.33 -15.93
CA VAL A 298 0.14 2.15 -17.32
C VAL A 298 0.23 0.66 -17.65
N PRO A 299 -0.34 0.16 -18.76
CA PRO A 299 -1.08 0.87 -19.81
C PRO A 299 -2.61 0.92 -19.58
N HIS A 300 -3.11 0.40 -18.45
CA HIS A 300 -4.53 0.07 -18.30
C HIS A 300 -5.46 1.29 -18.17
N PHE A 301 -4.97 2.39 -17.60
CA PHE A 301 -5.71 3.65 -17.41
C PHE A 301 -5.23 4.77 -18.33
N CYS A 302 -3.92 4.84 -18.55
CA CYS A 302 -3.25 5.88 -19.34
C CYS A 302 -2.03 5.31 -20.08
N ASP A 303 -1.53 6.09 -21.04
CA ASP A 303 -0.41 5.69 -21.91
C ASP A 303 0.94 6.20 -21.37
N LEU A 304 0.93 7.31 -20.63
CA LEU A 304 2.09 7.86 -19.95
C LEU A 304 1.68 8.41 -18.58
N ALA A 305 2.55 8.25 -17.58
CA ALA A 305 2.34 8.86 -16.28
C ALA A 305 3.63 9.26 -15.57
N SER A 306 3.56 10.29 -14.72
CA SER A 306 4.65 10.74 -13.87
C SER A 306 4.16 11.09 -12.47
N VAL A 307 5.03 10.88 -11.47
CA VAL A 307 4.81 11.32 -10.08
C VAL A 307 5.88 12.32 -9.72
N ASP A 308 5.44 13.50 -9.29
CA ASP A 308 6.29 14.62 -8.89
C ASP A 308 5.94 14.98 -7.43
N LEU A 309 6.90 14.78 -6.50
CA LEU A 309 6.72 15.02 -5.06
C LEU A 309 7.52 16.25 -4.62
N TYR A 310 7.08 16.96 -3.59
CA TYR A 310 7.84 18.10 -3.06
C TYR A 310 9.23 17.66 -2.55
N GLN A 311 10.27 18.39 -2.96
CA GLN A 311 11.66 18.13 -2.58
C GLN A 311 11.85 18.18 -1.05
N ALA A 312 11.16 19.11 -0.38
CA ALA A 312 11.18 19.24 1.08
C ALA A 312 10.70 17.96 1.80
N LEU A 313 9.77 17.20 1.21
CA LEU A 313 9.30 15.93 1.76
C LEU A 313 10.33 14.83 1.61
N LEU A 314 11.07 14.83 0.50
CA LEU A 314 12.13 13.86 0.24
C LEU A 314 13.36 14.11 1.11
N SER A 315 13.64 15.36 1.46
CA SER A 315 14.75 15.76 2.32
C SER A 315 14.43 15.76 3.82
N GLY A 316 13.20 15.38 4.22
CA GLY A 316 12.79 15.36 5.63
C GLY A 316 12.69 16.75 6.30
N ALA A 317 12.57 17.82 5.51
CA ALA A 317 12.57 19.18 6.05
C ALA A 317 11.32 19.45 6.91
N GLU A 318 11.51 20.10 8.06
CA GLU A 318 10.39 20.50 8.94
C GLU A 318 9.65 21.73 8.42
N ASP A 319 10.34 22.58 7.64
CA ASP A 319 9.74 23.73 6.98
C ASP A 319 9.23 23.35 5.59
N LEU A 320 7.91 23.38 5.43
CA LEU A 320 7.20 23.12 4.18
C LEU A 320 6.83 24.43 3.45
N SER A 321 7.58 25.50 3.70
CA SER A 321 7.43 26.78 3.01
C SER A 321 7.45 26.58 1.48
N GLY A 322 6.44 27.11 0.77
CA GLY A 322 6.25 26.94 -0.68
C GLY A 322 5.36 25.75 -1.11
N THR A 323 4.98 24.86 -0.19
CA THR A 323 4.01 23.77 -0.51
C THR A 323 2.57 24.26 -0.60
N THR A 324 2.23 25.32 0.14
CA THR A 324 0.88 25.89 0.23
C THR A 324 0.53 26.83 -0.92
N ASP A 325 1.53 27.47 -1.53
CA ASP A 325 1.39 28.35 -2.70
C ASP A 325 1.79 27.66 -4.02
N GLY A 326 2.10 26.36 -3.98
CA GLY A 326 2.42 25.54 -5.16
C GLY A 326 3.67 26.01 -5.92
N SER A 327 4.53 26.82 -5.28
CA SER A 327 5.78 27.35 -5.86
C SER A 327 7.04 26.59 -5.40
N GLY A 328 6.86 25.62 -4.49
CA GLY A 328 7.93 24.77 -3.97
C GLY A 328 8.61 23.93 -5.05
N GLU A 329 9.84 23.52 -4.75
CA GLU A 329 10.60 22.60 -5.60
C GLU A 329 10.00 21.20 -5.55
N LEU A 330 9.82 20.58 -6.71
CA LEU A 330 9.39 19.20 -6.85
C LEU A 330 10.49 18.36 -7.48
N ARG A 331 10.49 17.07 -7.17
CA ARG A 331 11.37 16.08 -7.80
C ARG A 331 10.52 15.00 -8.44
N ARG A 332 10.88 14.64 -9.67
CA ARG A 332 10.27 13.53 -10.37
C ARG A 332 10.75 12.22 -9.79
N VAL A 333 9.90 11.52 -9.06
CA VAL A 333 10.26 10.25 -8.39
C VAL A 333 10.00 9.03 -9.27
N ALA A 334 9.03 9.12 -10.18
CA ALA A 334 8.68 8.03 -11.07
C ALA A 334 8.14 8.54 -12.41
N PHE A 335 8.42 7.78 -13.47
CA PHE A 335 7.86 7.96 -14.82
C PHE A 335 7.64 6.59 -15.46
N ALA A 336 6.52 6.41 -16.15
CA ALA A 336 6.21 5.21 -16.91
C ALA A 336 5.52 5.57 -18.24
N SER A 337 5.79 4.81 -19.28
CA SER A 337 5.17 4.97 -20.59
C SER A 337 5.02 3.63 -21.31
N SER A 338 3.90 3.45 -22.01
CA SER A 338 3.64 2.31 -22.90
C SER A 338 4.02 2.59 -24.37
N VAL A 339 4.42 3.83 -24.68
CA VAL A 339 4.60 4.32 -26.06
C VAL A 339 6.03 4.76 -26.35
N SER A 340 6.86 5.02 -25.32
CA SER A 340 8.26 5.44 -25.46
C SER A 340 9.08 5.03 -24.24
N ASP A 341 10.31 4.56 -24.44
CA ASP A 341 11.26 4.24 -23.35
C ASP A 341 11.93 5.48 -22.75
N ALA A 342 11.87 6.63 -23.43
CA ALA A 342 12.41 7.91 -22.95
C ALA A 342 11.30 8.83 -22.43
N PRO A 343 11.56 9.68 -21.40
CA PRO A 343 10.64 10.72 -20.98
C PRO A 343 10.27 11.61 -22.16
N VAL A 344 9.01 11.55 -22.60
CA VAL A 344 8.50 12.42 -23.66
C VAL A 344 8.04 13.71 -23.01
N ALA A 345 8.20 14.85 -23.70
CA ALA A 345 7.55 16.09 -23.31
C ALA A 345 6.02 15.84 -23.26
N MET A 346 5.50 15.67 -22.06
CA MET A 346 4.06 15.61 -21.80
C MET A 346 3.46 16.93 -22.27
N ALA A 347 2.22 16.92 -22.80
CA ALA A 347 1.58 18.12 -23.36
C ALA A 347 1.84 19.33 -22.45
N GLY A 348 2.69 20.23 -22.94
CA GLY A 348 3.30 21.27 -22.13
C GLY A 348 2.26 22.28 -21.70
N ASP A 349 2.17 22.48 -20.39
CA ASP A 349 1.94 23.80 -19.80
C ASP A 349 3.22 24.68 -19.85
N ASP A 350 4.28 24.13 -20.47
CA ASP A 350 5.63 24.68 -20.57
C ASP A 350 5.85 25.32 -21.94
N ASP A 351 5.30 26.53 -22.13
CA ASP A 351 5.68 27.42 -23.23
C ASP A 351 7.02 28.16 -22.94
N ASP A 352 7.70 27.88 -21.82
CA ASP A 352 8.84 28.71 -21.38
C ASP A 352 9.83 28.01 -20.42
N VAL A 353 9.97 26.68 -20.49
CA VAL A 353 11.31 26.14 -20.26
C VAL A 353 12.11 26.69 -21.43
N SER A 354 13.23 27.38 -21.17
CA SER A 354 14.09 27.87 -22.25
C SER A 354 14.29 26.69 -23.21
N ALA A 355 14.22 26.89 -24.53
CA ALA A 355 14.29 25.82 -25.54
C ALA A 355 15.56 24.92 -25.50
N ASP A 356 16.37 25.05 -24.44
CA ASP A 356 17.61 24.37 -24.12
C ASP A 356 17.48 23.27 -23.04
N ASP A 357 16.41 23.25 -22.21
CA ASP A 357 16.22 22.23 -21.17
C ASP A 357 15.14 21.22 -21.61
N GLY A 358 15.57 19.98 -21.89
CA GLY A 358 14.73 18.90 -22.39
C GLY A 358 13.69 18.36 -21.38
N PRO A 359 13.05 17.21 -21.67
CA PRO A 359 12.03 16.63 -20.80
C PRO A 359 12.57 16.31 -19.39
N VAL A 360 11.80 16.64 -18.35
CA VAL A 360 12.16 16.40 -16.94
C VAL A 360 12.39 14.91 -16.70
N SER A 361 13.65 14.55 -16.41
CA SER A 361 14.09 13.18 -16.12
C SER A 361 13.68 12.71 -14.73
N VAL A 362 13.57 11.39 -14.53
CA VAL A 362 13.43 10.83 -13.18
C VAL A 362 14.66 11.23 -12.35
N GLY A 363 14.42 11.77 -11.15
CA GLY A 363 15.43 12.24 -10.22
C GLY A 363 15.74 13.73 -10.29
N SER A 364 15.32 14.47 -11.32
CA SER A 364 15.60 15.91 -11.42
C SER A 364 14.63 16.75 -10.60
N VAL A 365 15.17 17.81 -9.97
CA VAL A 365 14.41 18.83 -9.24
C VAL A 365 13.98 19.93 -10.20
N HIS A 366 12.72 20.35 -10.14
CA HIS A 366 12.12 21.36 -11.02
C HIS A 366 11.02 22.15 -10.29
N ARG A 367 10.49 23.19 -10.94
CA ARG A 367 9.37 24.00 -10.44
C ARG A 367 8.35 24.23 -11.53
N TYR A 368 7.07 24.17 -11.20
CA TYR A 368 6.02 24.55 -12.12
C TYR A 368 5.80 26.07 -12.13
N ARG A 369 5.55 26.64 -13.31
CA ARG A 369 5.16 28.05 -13.43
C ARG A 369 3.85 28.29 -12.68
N PHE A 370 3.75 29.39 -11.94
CA PHE A 370 2.58 29.71 -11.11
C PHE A 370 1.23 29.63 -11.86
N SER A 371 1.21 29.98 -13.15
CA SER A 371 0.01 29.97 -14.00
C SER A 371 -0.42 28.58 -14.50
N SER A 372 0.47 27.58 -14.43
CA SER A 372 0.21 26.22 -14.92
C SER A 372 -0.94 25.55 -14.15
N ALA A 373 -1.65 24.66 -14.83
CA ALA A 373 -2.57 23.68 -14.27
C ALA A 373 -1.90 22.82 -13.20
N SER A 374 -0.63 22.42 -13.38
CA SER A 374 0.12 21.69 -12.35
C SER A 374 0.29 22.50 -11.05
N ALA A 375 0.77 23.74 -11.15
CA ALA A 375 0.88 24.62 -9.97
C ALA A 375 -0.50 24.93 -9.37
N ARG A 376 -1.54 25.05 -10.19
CA ARG A 376 -2.92 25.24 -9.73
C ARG A 376 -3.43 24.03 -8.95
N ALA A 377 -3.21 22.81 -9.46
CA ALA A 377 -3.59 21.57 -8.80
C ALA A 377 -2.94 21.45 -7.42
N LEU A 378 -1.64 21.79 -7.33
CA LEU A 378 -0.91 21.81 -6.06
C LEU A 378 -1.48 22.83 -5.06
N ARG A 379 -1.84 24.03 -5.50
CA ARG A 379 -2.41 25.08 -4.63
C ARG A 379 -3.84 24.81 -4.18
N THR A 380 -4.68 24.33 -5.09
CA THR A 380 -6.12 24.18 -4.83
C THR A 380 -6.48 22.82 -4.27
N ALA A 381 -5.55 21.86 -4.33
CA ALA A 381 -5.83 20.44 -4.06
C ALA A 381 -7.00 19.90 -4.92
N GLN A 382 -7.16 20.41 -6.14
CA GLN A 382 -8.20 20.00 -7.10
C GLN A 382 -7.58 19.54 -8.43
N PRO A 383 -8.05 18.42 -9.02
CA PRO A 383 -7.53 17.97 -10.31
C PRO A 383 -7.78 18.97 -11.44
N GLN A 384 -6.88 18.96 -12.43
CA GLN A 384 -6.99 19.77 -13.64
C GLN A 384 -6.95 18.88 -14.88
N VAL A 385 -7.79 19.19 -15.87
CA VAL A 385 -7.81 18.51 -17.17
C VAL A 385 -7.21 19.46 -18.20
N LEU A 386 -6.23 18.97 -18.95
CA LEU A 386 -5.60 19.65 -20.06
C LEU A 386 -6.00 18.89 -21.34
N ASP A 387 -6.81 19.54 -22.17
CA ASP A 387 -7.08 19.05 -23.53
C ASP A 387 -5.90 19.47 -24.42
N GLY A 388 -5.37 18.52 -25.21
CA GLY A 388 -4.32 18.82 -26.18
C GLY A 388 -4.90 19.65 -27.31
N ASP A 389 -4.96 20.97 -27.13
CA ASP A 389 -5.55 21.86 -28.12
C ASP A 389 -4.74 21.80 -29.43
N GLY A 390 -5.47 21.75 -30.55
CA GLY A 390 -4.96 21.56 -31.90
C GLY A 390 -4.22 22.78 -32.45
N GLY A 391 -3.25 23.33 -31.71
CA GLY A 391 -2.35 24.36 -32.17
C GLY A 391 -1.42 23.81 -33.26
N GLN A 392 -1.63 24.26 -34.50
CA GLN A 392 -0.62 24.20 -35.55
C GLN A 392 0.59 25.01 -35.07
N ASP A 393 1.61 24.31 -34.58
CA ASP A 393 3.03 24.67 -34.53
C ASP A 393 3.64 24.19 -33.21
N LEU A 394 3.93 22.88 -33.14
CA LEU A 394 5.01 22.25 -32.37
C LEU A 394 5.04 20.77 -32.80
N GLY A 395 6.05 20.39 -33.58
CA GLY A 395 6.20 19.03 -34.06
C GLY A 395 6.30 18.03 -32.91
N GLY A 396 5.43 17.00 -32.90
CA GLY A 396 5.74 15.73 -32.23
C GLY A 396 5.06 15.41 -30.88
N ALA A 397 4.13 16.20 -30.35
CA ALA A 397 3.45 15.80 -29.11
C ALA A 397 2.51 14.59 -29.35
N LEU A 398 2.88 13.43 -28.79
CA LEU A 398 2.13 12.16 -28.84
C LEU A 398 0.83 12.19 -28.01
N VAL A 399 0.65 13.18 -27.14
CA VAL A 399 -0.40 13.26 -26.12
C VAL A 399 -1.66 13.96 -26.66
N GLN A 400 -2.84 13.46 -26.27
CA GLN A 400 -4.16 13.97 -26.62
C GLN A 400 -4.88 14.65 -25.45
N SER A 401 -4.74 14.10 -24.24
CA SER A 401 -5.33 14.68 -23.02
C SER A 401 -4.49 14.30 -21.80
N THR A 402 -4.31 15.24 -20.88
CA THR A 402 -3.58 15.05 -19.62
C THR A 402 -4.48 15.39 -18.44
N LEU A 403 -4.49 14.52 -17.44
CA LEU A 403 -5.16 14.70 -16.17
C LEU A 403 -4.10 14.87 -15.07
N VAL A 404 -4.09 16.04 -14.43
CA VAL A 404 -3.19 16.34 -13.31
C VAL A 404 -3.96 16.20 -12.01
N VAL A 405 -3.51 15.30 -11.14
CA VAL A 405 -4.20 14.98 -9.87
C VAL A 405 -3.26 15.26 -8.70
N PRO A 406 -3.62 16.14 -7.76
CA PRO A 406 -2.82 16.37 -6.57
C PRO A 406 -2.89 15.16 -5.63
N MET A 407 -1.76 14.82 -5.02
CA MET A 407 -1.64 13.73 -4.05
C MET A 407 -1.81 14.29 -2.66
N VAL A 408 -2.97 14.05 -2.04
CA VAL A 408 -3.34 14.64 -0.74
C VAL A 408 -3.46 13.57 0.32
N ALA A 409 -2.76 13.75 1.44
CA ALA A 409 -2.86 12.90 2.61
C ALA A 409 -2.98 13.77 3.87
N ARG A 410 -3.94 13.47 4.75
CA ARG A 410 -4.15 14.18 6.04
C ARG A 410 -4.16 15.72 5.89
N ASP A 411 -4.92 16.22 4.92
CA ASP A 411 -5.05 17.65 4.57
C ASP A 411 -3.77 18.33 4.05
N MET A 412 -2.77 17.55 3.62
CA MET A 412 -1.51 18.07 3.09
C MET A 412 -1.25 17.55 1.67
N VAL A 413 -0.89 18.45 0.76
CA VAL A 413 -0.51 18.13 -0.62
C VAL A 413 0.95 17.66 -0.64
N LEU A 414 1.17 16.40 -0.98
CA LEU A 414 2.50 15.79 -1.08
C LEU A 414 3.20 16.11 -2.42
N GLY A 415 2.40 16.39 -3.44
CA GLY A 415 2.85 16.51 -4.81
C GLY A 415 1.69 16.27 -5.77
N LEU A 416 1.98 15.77 -6.95
CA LEU A 416 0.98 15.44 -7.97
C LEU A 416 1.35 14.20 -8.77
N VAL A 417 0.35 13.62 -9.42
CA VAL A 417 0.51 12.62 -10.48
C VAL A 417 -0.11 13.17 -11.76
N GLN A 418 0.59 13.00 -12.88
CA GLN A 418 0.08 13.34 -14.21
C GLN A 418 -0.22 12.06 -14.97
N PHE A 419 -1.46 11.89 -15.45
CA PHE A 419 -1.86 10.80 -16.32
C PHE A 419 -2.12 11.35 -17.73
N SER A 420 -1.52 10.78 -18.75
CA SER A 420 -1.70 11.24 -20.15
C SER A 420 -2.10 10.11 -21.08
N ARG A 421 -3.01 10.41 -21.99
CA ARG A 421 -3.44 9.51 -23.07
C ARG A 421 -2.88 10.01 -24.40
N ALA A 422 -2.40 9.08 -25.23
CA ALA A 422 -1.83 9.37 -26.53
C ALA A 422 -2.91 9.63 -27.60
N LYS A 423 -2.50 10.19 -28.75
CA LYS A 423 -3.36 10.40 -29.92
C LYS A 423 -3.91 9.07 -30.42
N GLY A 424 -5.24 8.96 -30.42
CA GLY A 424 -5.96 7.74 -30.78
C GLY A 424 -6.70 7.09 -29.61
N SER A 425 -6.39 7.48 -28.37
CA SER A 425 -7.12 7.09 -27.17
C SER A 425 -8.34 8.01 -26.94
N GLU A 426 -9.38 7.52 -26.26
CA GLU A 426 -10.52 8.37 -25.88
C GLU A 426 -10.09 9.40 -24.79
N PRO A 427 -10.54 10.67 -24.86
CA PRO A 427 -10.25 11.67 -23.83
C PRO A 427 -10.71 11.22 -22.43
N PHE A 428 -10.09 11.77 -21.39
CA PHE A 428 -10.51 11.51 -20.01
C PHE A 428 -11.95 12.02 -19.76
N THR A 429 -12.76 11.18 -19.15
CA THR A 429 -14.14 11.49 -18.73
C THR A 429 -14.18 11.86 -17.24
N GLU A 430 -15.30 12.41 -16.77
CA GLU A 430 -15.51 12.69 -15.34
C GLU A 430 -15.40 11.42 -14.46
N ARG A 431 -15.73 10.25 -15.01
CA ARG A 431 -15.55 8.96 -14.31
C ARG A 431 -14.08 8.57 -14.22
N ASP A 432 -13.29 8.87 -15.25
CA ASP A 432 -11.84 8.67 -15.20
C ASP A 432 -11.19 9.62 -14.18
N ARG A 433 -11.70 10.86 -14.06
CA ARG A 433 -11.26 11.82 -13.04
C ARG A 433 -11.44 11.27 -11.63
N MET A 434 -12.63 10.76 -11.29
CA MET A 434 -12.89 10.16 -9.98
C MET A 434 -12.00 8.93 -9.71
N LEU A 435 -11.74 8.11 -10.73
CA LEU A 435 -10.86 6.95 -10.59
C LEU A 435 -9.40 7.37 -10.33
N ALA A 436 -8.92 8.39 -11.03
CA ALA A 436 -7.57 8.92 -10.84
C ALA A 436 -7.40 9.58 -9.47
N GLU A 437 -8.42 10.30 -8.99
CA GLU A 437 -8.47 10.84 -7.62
C GLU A 437 -8.33 9.71 -6.59
N GLU A 438 -9.05 8.61 -6.74
CA GLU A 438 -8.97 7.46 -5.82
C GLU A 438 -7.58 6.78 -5.85
N LEU A 439 -7.00 6.57 -7.02
CA LEU A 439 -5.65 6.02 -7.17
C LEU A 439 -4.59 6.94 -6.53
N ALA A 440 -4.68 8.24 -6.78
CA ALA A 440 -3.78 9.24 -6.23
C ALA A 440 -3.93 9.36 -4.71
N ALA A 441 -5.15 9.36 -4.18
CA ALA A 441 -5.44 9.42 -2.75
C ALA A 441 -4.87 8.19 -2.02
N ARG A 442 -5.03 7.00 -2.60
CA ARG A 442 -4.47 5.77 -2.05
C ARG A 442 -2.95 5.83 -1.98
N ALA A 443 -2.29 6.17 -3.09
CA ALA A 443 -0.84 6.28 -3.13
C ALA A 443 -0.33 7.39 -2.19
N ALA A 444 -1.06 8.51 -2.07
CA ALA A 444 -0.72 9.60 -1.16
C ALA A 444 -0.68 9.14 0.30
N ILE A 445 -1.64 8.32 0.74
CA ILE A 445 -1.65 7.78 2.12
C ILE A 445 -0.41 6.90 2.38
N PHE A 446 -0.05 6.03 1.44
CA PHE A 446 1.13 5.17 1.60
C PHE A 446 2.44 5.96 1.55
N ILE A 447 2.55 6.95 0.68
CA ILE A 447 3.69 7.88 0.63
C ILE A 447 3.81 8.67 1.93
N ASP A 448 2.70 9.17 2.49
CA ASP A 448 2.71 9.85 3.79
C ASP A 448 3.11 8.92 4.94
N ASN A 449 2.63 7.67 4.92
CA ASN A 449 3.03 6.67 5.92
C ASN A 449 4.54 6.34 5.82
N ALA A 450 5.07 6.15 4.61
CA ALA A 450 6.50 5.96 4.38
C ALA A 450 7.33 7.15 4.88
N ARG A 451 6.85 8.39 4.65
CA ARG A 451 7.47 9.61 5.17
C ARG A 451 7.48 9.66 6.70
N LEU A 452 6.33 9.40 7.34
CA LEU A 452 6.21 9.43 8.80
C LEU A 452 7.09 8.37 9.44
N TYR A 453 7.13 7.18 8.86
CA TYR A 453 7.99 6.09 9.30
C TYR A 453 9.47 6.48 9.22
N ARG A 454 9.93 6.99 8.07
CA ARG A 454 11.32 7.45 7.88
C ARG A 454 11.70 8.51 8.91
N ARG A 455 10.82 9.49 9.15
CA ARG A 455 11.07 10.57 10.13
C ARG A 455 11.19 10.05 11.56
N GLU A 456 10.30 9.13 11.95
CA GLU A 456 10.35 8.53 13.28
C GLU A 456 11.63 7.71 13.45
N HIS A 457 12.00 6.95 12.42
CA HIS A 457 13.23 6.16 12.40
C HIS A 457 14.51 7.02 12.50
N GLU A 458 14.61 8.11 11.72
CA GLU A 458 15.74 9.05 11.80
C GLU A 458 15.87 9.68 13.19
N ARG A 459 14.74 10.04 13.83
CA ARG A 459 14.74 10.60 15.19
C ARG A 459 15.22 9.59 16.23
N ALA A 460 14.76 8.34 16.13
CA ALA A 460 15.20 7.26 16.99
C ALA A 460 16.71 7.02 16.87
N LEU A 461 17.24 6.97 15.64
CA LEU A 461 18.67 6.83 15.38
C LEU A 461 19.51 7.99 15.91
N ILE A 462 19.04 9.24 15.76
CA ILE A 462 19.73 10.42 16.30
C ILE A 462 19.78 10.35 17.83
N LEU A 463 18.67 9.98 18.49
CA LEU A 463 18.63 9.80 19.93
C LEU A 463 19.63 8.71 20.37
N GLN A 464 19.57 7.53 19.75
CA GLN A 464 20.47 6.41 20.05
C GLN A 464 21.95 6.79 19.91
N ARG A 465 22.34 7.42 18.78
CA ARG A 465 23.71 7.91 18.57
C ARG A 465 24.13 8.94 19.61
N SER A 466 23.22 9.80 20.06
CA SER A 466 23.52 10.78 21.11
C SER A 466 23.70 10.15 22.50
N LEU A 467 23.16 8.94 22.71
CA LEU A 467 23.27 8.18 23.95
C LEU A 467 24.52 7.30 24.02
N LEU A 468 25.24 7.10 22.92
CA LEU A 468 26.52 6.37 22.86
C LEU A 468 27.72 7.34 22.98
N PRO A 469 28.92 6.84 23.33
CA PRO A 469 30.14 7.65 23.35
C PRO A 469 30.44 8.24 21.95
N PRO A 470 30.71 9.55 21.83
CA PRO A 470 30.86 10.21 20.53
C PRO A 470 32.22 10.01 19.85
N ASP A 471 33.25 9.57 20.59
CA ASP A 471 34.65 9.45 20.12
C ASP A 471 35.24 8.07 20.47
N ASP A 472 36.28 7.66 19.75
CA ASP A 472 37.11 6.50 20.11
C ASP A 472 37.77 6.76 21.48
N PRO A 473 37.46 5.94 22.51
CA PRO A 473 37.93 6.22 23.85
C PRO A 473 39.42 5.91 23.99
N GLU A 474 40.21 6.93 24.31
CA GLU A 474 41.63 6.76 24.65
C GLU A 474 41.80 6.47 26.14
N ALA A 475 42.55 5.43 26.49
CA ALA A 475 42.76 4.98 27.86
C ALA A 475 44.24 4.70 28.15
N ALA A 476 44.71 5.05 29.35
CA ALA A 476 46.09 4.82 29.75
C ALA A 476 46.39 3.32 29.85
N GLY A 477 47.47 2.87 29.19
CA GLY A 477 47.90 1.47 29.20
C GLY A 477 46.96 0.48 28.49
N LEU A 478 46.00 0.98 27.70
CA LEU A 478 45.08 0.17 26.89
C LEU A 478 45.01 0.67 25.46
N ASP A 479 44.99 -0.25 24.51
CA ASP A 479 44.55 -0.01 23.14
C ASP A 479 43.10 -0.52 23.04
N ILE A 480 42.16 0.31 22.56
CA ILE A 480 40.72 0.04 22.64
C ILE A 480 40.09 0.16 21.25
N ALA A 481 39.25 -0.82 20.91
CA ALA A 481 38.35 -0.74 19.76
C ALA A 481 36.93 -1.07 20.20
N CYS A 482 35.97 -0.28 19.73
CA CYS A 482 34.55 -0.49 20.02
C CYS A 482 33.75 -0.66 18.72
N ARG A 483 32.73 -1.52 18.77
CA ARG A 483 31.74 -1.69 17.71
C ARG A 483 30.35 -1.68 18.31
N TYR A 484 29.46 -0.96 17.66
CA TYR A 484 28.05 -1.00 17.96
C TYR A 484 27.26 -1.17 16.67
N LEU A 485 26.49 -2.25 16.58
CA LEU A 485 25.58 -2.51 15.47
C LEU A 485 24.16 -2.56 16.01
N PRO A 486 23.27 -1.65 15.60
CA PRO A 486 21.88 -1.73 16.01
C PRO A 486 21.20 -2.95 15.39
N GLY A 487 20.23 -3.53 16.12
CA GLY A 487 19.28 -4.52 15.61
C GLY A 487 18.45 -3.97 14.43
N SER A 488 17.64 -4.82 13.79
CA SER A 488 17.08 -4.55 12.45
C SER A 488 16.32 -3.23 12.31
N MET A 489 16.22 -2.81 11.05
CA MET A 489 15.58 -1.58 10.58
C MET A 489 14.10 -1.39 10.98
N GLU A 490 13.43 -2.37 11.60
CA GLU A 490 11.98 -2.40 11.85
C GLU A 490 11.50 -1.65 13.12
N THR A 491 12.21 -0.59 13.53
CA THR A 491 11.88 0.32 14.64
C THR A 491 11.99 -0.28 16.04
N GLU A 492 13.19 -0.27 16.62
CA GLU A 492 13.35 -0.10 18.06
C GLU A 492 14.79 0.34 18.34
N VAL A 493 14.96 1.37 19.17
CA VAL A 493 16.26 1.70 19.78
C VAL A 493 16.52 0.61 20.81
N GLY A 494 17.65 -0.08 20.78
CA GLY A 494 17.88 -1.15 21.76
C GLY A 494 18.49 -0.66 23.07
N GLY A 495 18.64 -1.64 23.96
CA GLY A 495 19.02 -1.46 25.35
C GLY A 495 20.52 -1.48 25.60
N ASP A 496 21.31 -1.92 24.62
CA ASP A 496 22.75 -2.14 24.73
C ASP A 496 23.55 -0.85 24.85
N TRP A 497 24.56 -0.86 25.73
CA TRP A 497 25.54 0.21 25.80
C TRP A 497 26.92 -0.28 26.22
N PHE A 498 27.91 0.54 25.89
CA PHE A 498 29.24 0.44 26.47
C PHE A 498 29.73 1.84 26.87
N ASP A 499 30.67 1.89 27.82
CA ASP A 499 31.39 3.12 28.13
C ASP A 499 32.82 2.79 28.57
N VAL A 500 33.72 3.75 28.31
CA VAL A 500 35.12 3.70 28.74
C VAL A 500 35.39 4.99 29.50
N ILE A 501 35.70 4.84 30.78
CA ILE A 501 35.76 5.96 31.72
C ILE A 501 37.15 5.99 32.35
N GLY A 502 37.89 7.07 32.09
CA GLY A 502 39.16 7.33 32.78
C GLY A 502 38.91 7.55 34.27
N LEU A 503 39.65 6.81 35.10
CA LEU A 503 39.62 6.89 36.55
C LEU A 503 40.94 7.51 37.05
N PRO A 504 40.94 8.09 38.26
CA PRO A 504 42.16 8.62 38.85
C PRO A 504 43.28 7.58 39.00
N GLY A 505 44.53 7.99 38.80
CA GLY A 505 45.70 7.10 38.92
C GLY A 505 45.96 6.27 37.66
N HIS A 506 45.62 6.79 36.47
CA HIS A 506 45.75 6.08 35.18
C HIS A 506 45.07 4.71 35.18
N ARG A 507 43.91 4.65 35.85
CA ARG A 507 43.00 3.50 35.81
C ARG A 507 41.93 3.75 34.78
N THR A 508 41.32 2.68 34.28
CA THR A 508 40.24 2.77 33.30
C THR A 508 39.11 1.84 33.71
N ALA A 509 37.88 2.36 33.76
CA ALA A 509 36.69 1.55 33.86
C ALA A 509 36.16 1.21 32.45
N LEU A 510 35.97 -0.08 32.17
CA LEU A 510 35.33 -0.60 30.98
C LEU A 510 33.96 -1.15 31.38
N VAL A 511 32.92 -0.76 30.65
CA VAL A 511 31.54 -1.07 31.00
C VAL A 511 30.83 -1.56 29.75
N VAL A 512 30.11 -2.67 29.88
CA VAL A 512 29.14 -3.14 28.88
C VAL A 512 27.89 -3.58 29.64
N GLY A 513 26.73 -3.25 29.11
CA GLY A 513 25.47 -3.70 29.67
C GLY A 513 24.35 -3.70 28.64
N ASP A 514 23.26 -4.34 29.03
CA ASP A 514 22.03 -4.45 28.27
C ASP A 514 20.83 -4.22 29.19
N VAL A 515 19.86 -3.43 28.72
CA VAL A 515 18.59 -3.20 29.40
C VAL A 515 17.52 -4.09 28.78
N MET A 516 16.97 -4.99 29.59
CA MET A 516 15.93 -5.92 29.17
C MET A 516 14.73 -5.18 28.58
N GLY A 517 14.40 -5.51 27.33
CA GLY A 517 13.31 -4.92 26.57
C GLY A 517 13.82 -4.19 25.34
N ARG A 518 12.90 -3.59 24.58
CA ARG A 518 13.23 -2.95 23.31
C ARG A 518 12.48 -1.63 23.15
N GLY A 519 13.09 -0.70 22.42
CA GLY A 519 12.47 0.56 22.02
C GLY A 519 12.80 1.74 22.90
N LEU A 520 12.08 2.85 22.68
CA LEU A 520 12.39 4.15 23.26
C LEU A 520 12.51 4.13 24.80
N ARG A 521 11.77 3.26 25.49
CA ARG A 521 11.85 3.13 26.95
C ARG A 521 13.15 2.48 27.42
N ALA A 522 13.58 1.40 26.76
CA ALA A 522 14.86 0.74 27.05
C ALA A 522 16.03 1.70 26.80
N ALA A 523 15.97 2.46 25.70
CA ALA A 523 16.95 3.50 25.38
C ALA A 523 17.07 4.60 26.45
N VAL A 524 15.93 5.06 27.00
CA VAL A 524 15.93 6.05 28.09
C VAL A 524 16.56 5.48 29.35
N ALA A 525 16.18 4.26 29.74
CA ALA A 525 16.77 3.59 30.90
C ALA A 525 18.27 3.36 30.72
N MET A 526 18.71 2.95 29.52
CA MET A 526 20.12 2.81 29.14
C MET A 526 20.86 4.15 29.31
N GLY A 527 20.31 5.25 28.79
CA GLY A 527 20.92 6.58 28.92
C GLY A 527 21.06 7.04 30.38
N GLU A 528 20.04 6.76 31.20
CA GLU A 528 20.09 7.02 32.64
C GLU A 528 21.12 6.15 33.36
N LEU A 529 21.21 4.87 33.03
CA LEU A 529 22.20 3.94 33.60
C LEU A 529 23.62 4.34 33.21
N ARG A 530 23.87 4.62 31.93
CA ARG A 530 25.19 5.11 31.48
C ARG A 530 25.60 6.38 32.22
N THR A 531 24.68 7.33 32.39
CA THR A 531 24.93 8.57 33.14
C THR A 531 25.20 8.29 34.63
N ALA A 532 24.45 7.36 35.23
CA ALA A 532 24.65 6.94 36.61
C ALA A 532 26.02 6.27 36.79
N VAL A 533 26.39 5.33 35.92
CA VAL A 533 27.70 4.66 35.92
C VAL A 533 28.83 5.68 35.87
N ARG A 534 28.77 6.62 34.91
CA ARG A 534 29.79 7.67 34.77
C ARG A 534 29.90 8.53 36.02
N THR A 535 28.77 8.88 36.63
CA THR A 535 28.75 9.65 37.88
C THR A 535 29.33 8.87 39.06
N LEU A 536 29.00 7.59 39.19
CA LEU A 536 29.50 6.71 40.25
C LEU A 536 30.99 6.39 40.08
N ALA A 537 31.45 6.21 38.84
CA ALA A 537 32.86 6.02 38.50
C ALA A 537 33.71 7.22 38.91
N MET A 538 33.21 8.45 38.74
CA MET A 538 33.89 9.68 39.18
C MET A 538 34.02 9.80 40.71
N LEU A 539 33.24 9.03 41.48
CA LEU A 539 33.39 8.93 42.94
C LEU A 539 34.47 7.92 43.35
N ASP A 540 35.09 7.23 42.39
CA ASP A 540 36.18 6.26 42.58
C ASP A 540 35.81 5.16 43.61
N LEU A 541 34.57 4.67 43.49
CA LEU A 541 34.01 3.56 44.27
C LEU A 541 34.56 2.21 43.80
N GLU A 542 34.55 1.20 44.68
CA GLU A 542 34.91 -0.17 44.29
C GLU A 542 33.81 -0.75 43.36
N PRO A 543 34.16 -1.64 42.38
CA PRO A 543 33.21 -2.16 41.39
C PRO A 543 31.90 -2.73 41.96
N GLY A 544 31.96 -3.44 43.08
CA GLY A 544 30.77 -3.98 43.75
C GLY A 544 29.86 -2.90 44.34
N GLU A 545 30.43 -1.79 44.83
CA GLU A 545 29.68 -0.63 45.30
C GLU A 545 29.01 0.12 44.14
N VAL A 546 29.70 0.24 43.00
CA VAL A 546 29.11 0.81 41.77
C VAL A 546 27.90 -0.03 41.35
N MET A 547 28.04 -1.35 41.24
CA MET A 547 26.95 -2.26 40.88
C MET A 547 25.77 -2.18 41.86
N SER A 548 26.05 -2.13 43.16
CA SER A 548 25.02 -1.98 44.20
C SER A 548 24.24 -0.67 44.07
N ALA A 549 24.93 0.43 43.74
CA ALA A 549 24.30 1.72 43.51
C ALA A 549 23.47 1.73 42.20
N LEU A 550 23.94 1.06 41.14
CA LEU A 550 23.16 0.91 39.90
C LEU A 550 21.91 0.06 40.11
N ASP A 551 21.98 -0.99 40.92
CA ASP A 551 20.81 -1.82 41.27
C ASP A 551 19.71 -0.98 41.96
N GLU A 552 20.09 -0.07 42.86
CA GLU A 552 19.17 0.91 43.44
C GLU A 552 18.58 1.87 42.41
N VAL A 553 19.39 2.34 41.44
CA VAL A 553 18.92 3.21 40.36
C VAL A 553 17.87 2.49 39.51
N VAL A 554 18.15 1.27 39.03
CA VAL A 554 17.21 0.45 38.23
C VAL A 554 15.91 0.20 38.98
N ARG A 555 15.98 -0.14 40.28
CA ARG A 555 14.79 -0.29 41.12
C ARG A 555 13.97 1.00 41.24
N GLY A 556 14.64 2.16 41.24
CA GLY A 556 14.01 3.48 41.17
C GLY A 556 13.30 3.75 39.85
N LEU A 557 13.82 3.27 38.72
CA LEU A 557 13.21 3.41 37.38
C LEU A 557 11.89 2.64 37.24
N GLY A 558 11.80 1.47 37.90
CA GLY A 558 10.58 0.66 37.95
C GLY A 558 9.52 1.16 38.94
N ALA A 559 9.80 2.19 39.74
CA ALA A 559 8.84 2.71 40.72
C ALA A 559 7.84 3.69 40.08
N PRO A 560 6.52 3.58 40.33
CA PRO A 560 5.54 4.47 39.72
C PRO A 560 5.77 5.93 40.16
N THR A 561 5.97 6.83 39.20
CA THR A 561 6.10 8.26 39.45
C THR A 561 4.82 8.81 40.11
N PRO A 562 4.87 9.35 41.34
CA PRO A 562 3.68 9.89 41.98
C PRO A 562 3.35 11.26 41.36
N GLY A 563 2.48 11.28 40.35
CA GLY A 563 2.04 12.54 39.73
C GLY A 563 1.27 12.43 38.41
N ARG A 564 1.35 11.30 37.69
CA ARG A 564 0.64 11.07 36.42
C ARG A 564 -0.57 10.15 36.53
N ALA A 565 -1.20 10.07 37.71
CA ALA A 565 -2.53 9.49 37.85
C ALA A 565 -3.60 10.45 37.29
N GLY A 566 -3.59 10.63 35.96
CA GLY A 566 -4.69 11.22 35.23
C GLY A 566 -5.94 10.35 35.43
N LYS A 567 -7.02 10.98 35.87
CA LYS A 567 -8.33 10.35 36.07
C LYS A 567 -8.85 9.76 34.75
N THR A 568 -8.58 8.49 34.46
CA THR A 568 -9.38 7.68 33.53
C THR A 568 -9.08 6.20 33.78
N LYS A 569 -9.66 5.65 34.86
CA LYS A 569 -9.72 4.19 35.04
C LYS A 569 -10.68 3.59 34.02
N LYS A 570 -10.17 3.17 32.85
CA LYS A 570 -10.79 2.09 32.07
C LYS A 570 -10.19 0.77 32.55
N ARG A 571 -11.01 -0.05 33.20
CA ARG A 571 -10.73 -1.46 33.51
C ARG A 571 -10.50 -2.20 32.20
N GLY A 572 -9.35 -2.82 31.99
CA GLY A 572 -9.15 -3.69 30.82
C GLY A 572 -7.78 -4.31 30.62
N GLU A 573 -6.68 -3.64 30.98
CA GLU A 573 -5.34 -4.18 30.79
C GLU A 573 -4.55 -4.06 32.08
N SER A 574 -3.82 -5.13 32.40
CA SER A 574 -2.92 -5.22 33.53
C SER A 574 -1.91 -4.06 33.49
N ASP A 575 -2.05 -3.09 34.40
CA ASP A 575 -0.93 -2.25 34.86
C ASP A 575 0.09 -3.20 35.53
N LEU A 576 0.86 -3.93 34.72
CA LEU A 576 2.14 -4.43 35.13
C LEU A 576 3.00 -3.18 35.26
N THR A 577 3.31 -2.79 36.50
CA THR A 577 4.46 -1.94 36.74
C THR A 577 5.64 -2.62 36.07
N GLU A 578 6.08 -2.13 34.91
CA GLU A 578 7.17 -2.71 34.14
C GLU A 578 8.42 -2.64 35.04
N VAL A 579 8.87 -3.81 35.52
CA VAL A 579 10.12 -3.94 36.26
C VAL A 579 11.23 -3.86 35.22
N TYR A 580 11.99 -2.77 35.22
CA TYR A 580 13.23 -2.69 34.44
C TYR A 580 14.24 -3.64 35.06
N LEU A 581 14.86 -4.48 34.22
CA LEU A 581 16.01 -5.30 34.57
C LEU A 581 17.13 -4.96 33.60
N ALA A 582 18.36 -4.97 34.07
CA ALA A 582 19.52 -4.75 33.20
C ALA A 582 20.65 -5.70 33.59
N THR A 583 21.38 -6.20 32.60
CA THR A 583 22.64 -6.90 32.82
C THR A 583 23.79 -5.91 32.66
N CYS A 584 24.86 -6.05 33.45
CA CYS A 584 26.01 -5.15 33.35
C CYS A 584 27.29 -5.84 33.82
N VAL A 585 28.38 -5.63 33.11
CA VAL A 585 29.74 -5.95 33.56
C VAL A 585 30.55 -4.66 33.68
N TYR A 586 31.25 -4.52 34.80
CA TYR A 586 32.11 -3.36 35.08
C TYR A 586 33.49 -3.82 35.48
N VAL A 587 34.48 -3.39 34.71
CA VAL A 587 35.88 -3.80 34.85
C VAL A 587 36.72 -2.57 35.15
N VAL A 588 37.46 -2.55 36.24
CA VAL A 588 38.46 -1.53 36.54
C VAL A 588 39.84 -2.08 36.25
N TYR A 589 40.51 -1.52 35.26
CA TYR A 589 41.89 -1.82 34.90
C TYR A 589 42.86 -0.83 35.56
N ASP A 590 43.91 -1.35 36.19
CA ASP A 590 45.06 -0.59 36.69
C ASP A 590 46.26 -0.77 35.76
N ALA A 591 46.64 0.30 35.06
CA ALA A 591 47.72 0.28 34.07
C ALA A 591 49.10 0.01 34.67
N VAL A 592 49.29 0.22 35.97
CA VAL A 592 50.57 -0.01 36.66
C VAL A 592 50.71 -1.47 37.06
N THR A 593 49.67 -2.02 37.69
CA THR A 593 49.70 -3.42 38.18
C THR A 593 49.22 -4.41 37.13
N ARG A 594 48.66 -3.93 36.01
CA ARG A 594 47.97 -4.71 34.96
C ARG A 594 46.89 -5.65 35.53
N ARG A 595 46.23 -5.19 36.59
CA ARG A 595 45.17 -5.91 37.28
C ARG A 595 43.81 -5.37 36.85
N CYS A 596 42.91 -6.29 36.53
CA CYS A 596 41.50 -6.04 36.29
C CYS A 596 40.69 -6.48 37.51
N THR A 597 39.92 -5.56 38.10
CA THR A 597 38.90 -5.88 39.11
C THR A 597 37.53 -5.84 38.44
N ILE A 598 36.82 -6.96 38.47
CA ILE A 598 35.59 -7.17 37.69
C ILE A 598 34.42 -7.40 38.65
N ALA A 599 33.30 -6.73 38.40
CA ALA A 599 32.00 -7.06 38.98
C ALA A 599 30.99 -7.35 37.86
N ASN A 600 30.22 -8.43 37.99
CA ASN A 600 29.25 -8.87 36.99
C ASN A 600 27.85 -8.97 37.61
N ALA A 601 26.88 -8.26 37.02
CA ALA A 601 25.47 -8.28 37.36
C ALA A 601 24.65 -9.05 36.29
N GLY A 602 24.84 -10.37 36.24
CA GLY A 602 24.07 -11.27 35.37
C GLY A 602 24.35 -11.15 33.87
N HIS A 603 25.44 -10.48 33.49
CA HIS A 603 25.91 -10.31 32.11
C HIS A 603 26.79 -11.47 31.65
N LEU A 604 27.03 -11.57 30.34
CA LEU A 604 27.87 -12.61 29.76
C LEU A 604 29.34 -12.50 30.23
N PRO A 605 30.05 -13.65 30.35
CA PRO A 605 31.42 -13.66 30.82
C PRO A 605 32.37 -12.99 29.80
N PRO A 606 33.28 -12.09 30.25
CA PRO A 606 34.32 -11.53 29.39
C PRO A 606 35.20 -12.61 28.77
N ALA A 607 35.62 -12.42 27.52
CA ALA A 607 36.62 -13.28 26.88
C ALA A 607 38.02 -12.68 27.03
N VAL A 608 39.01 -13.53 27.27
CA VAL A 608 40.42 -13.17 27.37
C VAL A 608 41.25 -14.02 26.44
N VAL A 609 42.24 -13.38 25.79
CA VAL A 609 43.27 -14.06 25.00
C VAL A 609 44.63 -13.60 25.49
N GLU A 610 45.34 -14.48 26.20
CA GLU A 610 46.72 -14.21 26.56
C GLU A 610 47.66 -14.49 25.37
N PRO A 611 48.80 -13.77 25.24
CA PRO A 611 49.73 -13.98 24.15
C PRO A 611 50.24 -15.43 24.10
N GLY A 612 49.95 -16.13 23.00
CA GLY A 612 50.35 -17.53 22.78
C GLY A 612 49.45 -18.57 23.45
N GLU A 613 48.37 -18.16 24.10
CA GLU A 613 47.36 -19.05 24.67
C GLU A 613 46.08 -19.07 23.83
N SER A 614 45.22 -20.05 24.08
CA SER A 614 43.90 -20.12 23.43
C SER A 614 42.90 -19.18 24.12
N PRO A 615 41.96 -18.57 23.38
CA PRO A 615 40.91 -17.74 23.96
C PRO A 615 40.09 -18.50 25.03
N LEU A 616 39.82 -17.83 26.15
CA LEU A 616 39.08 -18.36 27.29
C LEU A 616 37.99 -17.37 27.74
N LEU A 617 36.84 -17.88 28.18
CA LEU A 617 35.83 -17.10 28.89
C LEU A 617 36.16 -17.08 30.37
N LEU A 618 36.18 -15.89 31.00
CA LEU A 618 36.49 -15.76 32.43
C LEU A 618 35.39 -16.38 33.29
N GLU A 619 35.79 -17.24 34.23
CA GLU A 619 34.89 -17.79 35.25
C GLU A 619 34.67 -16.74 36.36
N LEU A 620 33.54 -16.05 36.32
CA LEU A 620 33.14 -15.05 37.32
C LEU A 620 32.03 -15.58 38.24
N PRO A 621 31.92 -15.09 39.49
CA PRO A 621 30.78 -15.33 40.35
C PRO A 621 29.47 -14.96 39.65
N ARG A 622 28.45 -15.80 39.79
CA ARG A 622 27.15 -15.58 39.16
C ARG A 622 26.41 -14.44 39.89
N GLY A 623 26.36 -13.27 39.29
CA GLY A 623 25.52 -12.16 39.74
C GLY A 623 24.07 -12.29 39.26
N VAL A 624 23.14 -11.66 39.98
CA VAL A 624 21.77 -11.43 39.49
C VAL A 624 21.72 -10.17 38.63
N PRO A 625 20.79 -10.06 37.66
CA PRO A 625 20.58 -8.81 36.93
C PRO A 625 20.24 -7.65 37.87
N LEU A 626 20.67 -6.44 37.49
CA LEU A 626 20.30 -5.19 38.16
C LEU A 626 18.78 -5.03 38.14
N GLY A 627 18.21 -4.57 39.25
CA GLY A 627 16.77 -4.39 39.44
C GLY A 627 16.10 -5.53 40.22
N VAL A 628 16.74 -6.71 40.31
CA VAL A 628 16.23 -7.85 41.09
C VAL A 628 16.44 -7.65 42.59
N GLY A 629 17.60 -7.12 42.97
CA GLY A 629 18.05 -7.00 44.36
C GLY A 629 18.32 -8.34 45.07
N GLY A 630 18.73 -8.28 46.34
CA GLY A 630 18.76 -9.42 47.26
C GLY A 630 20.13 -9.88 47.74
N GLU A 631 21.20 -9.70 46.96
CA GLU A 631 22.57 -10.12 47.30
C GLU A 631 23.60 -9.06 46.87
N PRO A 632 24.75 -8.93 47.57
CA PRO A 632 25.84 -8.05 47.15
C PRO A 632 26.57 -8.59 45.92
N PHE A 633 27.07 -7.69 45.08
CA PHE A 633 27.87 -8.07 43.90
C PHE A 633 29.31 -8.39 44.33
N GLU A 634 29.78 -9.59 44.01
CA GLU A 634 31.15 -10.03 44.30
C GLU A 634 32.15 -9.49 43.26
N GLU A 635 33.37 -9.22 43.73
CA GLU A 635 34.48 -8.73 42.90
C GLU A 635 35.47 -9.86 42.62
N SER A 636 35.95 -9.93 41.38
CA SER A 636 37.00 -10.85 40.95
C SER A 636 38.20 -10.09 40.45
N GLU A 637 39.40 -10.46 40.90
CA GLU A 637 40.65 -9.87 40.44
C GLU A 637 41.37 -10.82 39.48
N VAL A 638 41.74 -10.32 38.31
CA VAL A 638 42.51 -11.04 37.29
C VAL A 638 43.72 -10.20 36.91
N GLU A 639 44.90 -10.80 36.86
CA GLU A 639 46.12 -10.14 36.35
C GLU A 639 46.32 -10.55 34.90
N LEU A 640 46.45 -9.58 34.00
CA LEU A 640 46.58 -9.83 32.57
C LEU A 640 47.98 -9.43 32.09
N PRO A 641 48.69 -10.29 31.34
CA PRO A 641 49.99 -9.94 30.78
C PRO A 641 49.86 -8.84 29.72
N GLU A 642 50.97 -8.15 29.47
CA GLU A 642 51.06 -7.22 28.33
C GLU A 642 50.85 -7.98 27.00
N GLY A 643 50.08 -7.38 26.10
CA GLY A 643 49.61 -7.98 24.86
C GLY A 643 48.33 -8.79 24.99
N ALA A 644 47.81 -9.05 26.20
CA ALA A 644 46.56 -9.77 26.38
C ALA A 644 45.37 -8.98 25.81
N LEU A 645 44.42 -9.69 25.21
CA LEU A 645 43.15 -9.16 24.72
C LEU A 645 42.06 -9.42 25.76
N LEU A 646 41.26 -8.41 26.08
CA LEU A 646 40.02 -8.52 26.85
C LEU A 646 38.84 -8.08 25.95
N ALA A 647 37.82 -8.91 25.82
CA ALA A 647 36.62 -8.59 25.06
C ALA A 647 35.37 -8.65 25.95
N LEU A 648 34.59 -7.57 25.94
CA LEU A 648 33.28 -7.42 26.57
C LEU A 648 32.24 -7.27 25.46
N TYR A 649 31.11 -7.96 25.59
CA TYR A 649 30.14 -8.06 24.50
C TYR A 649 28.74 -8.33 25.05
N THR A 650 27.72 -7.90 24.32
CA THR A 650 26.32 -8.19 24.61
C THR A 650 25.86 -9.50 23.96
N ASP A 651 24.70 -9.99 24.35
CA ASP A 651 24.14 -11.26 23.89
C ASP A 651 23.78 -11.24 22.40
N GLY A 652 23.41 -10.10 21.82
CA GLY A 652 23.17 -9.97 20.37
C GLY A 652 24.37 -10.36 19.49
N LEU A 653 25.59 -10.43 20.04
CA LEU A 653 26.77 -10.96 19.34
C LEU A 653 26.75 -12.49 19.23
N VAL A 654 26.22 -13.19 20.24
CA VAL A 654 26.38 -14.65 20.42
C VAL A 654 25.07 -15.42 20.45
N GLU A 655 23.92 -14.74 20.53
CA GLU A 655 22.60 -15.34 20.58
C GLU A 655 21.77 -14.96 19.36
N SER A 656 21.08 -15.93 18.76
CA SER A 656 20.06 -15.69 17.74
C SER A 656 19.01 -16.80 17.76
N ARG A 657 17.84 -16.60 17.14
CA ARG A 657 16.81 -17.67 17.06
C ARG A 657 17.30 -18.99 16.47
N SER A 658 18.30 -18.92 15.60
CA SER A 658 18.89 -20.09 14.92
C SER A 658 20.16 -20.61 15.59
N LEU A 659 20.75 -19.86 16.53
CA LEU A 659 22.01 -20.21 17.18
C LEU A 659 21.85 -20.14 18.71
N PRO A 660 21.84 -21.30 19.39
CA PRO A 660 21.85 -21.34 20.85
C PRO A 660 23.07 -20.62 21.44
N LEU A 661 22.88 -19.96 22.60
CA LEU A 661 23.91 -19.18 23.28
C LEU A 661 25.25 -19.93 23.45
N ASP A 662 25.22 -21.20 23.87
CA ASP A 662 26.44 -21.99 24.09
C ASP A 662 27.25 -22.18 22.79
N GLU A 663 26.57 -22.43 21.65
CA GLU A 663 27.22 -22.59 20.35
C GLU A 663 27.79 -21.26 19.84
N GLY A 664 27.06 -20.15 20.07
CA GLY A 664 27.54 -18.82 19.71
C GLY A 664 28.71 -18.33 20.56
N LEU A 665 28.72 -18.63 21.86
CA LEU A 665 29.86 -18.37 22.75
C LEU A 665 31.12 -19.13 22.28
N ASP A 666 30.98 -20.41 21.91
CA ASP A 666 32.08 -21.19 21.36
C ASP A 666 32.58 -20.63 20.02
N ALA A 667 31.66 -20.22 19.12
CA ALA A 667 32.02 -19.59 17.86
C ALA A 667 32.74 -18.24 18.06
N PHE A 668 32.26 -17.41 18.98
CA PHE A 668 32.90 -16.14 19.33
C PHE A 668 34.30 -16.38 19.89
N ARG A 669 34.44 -17.30 20.84
CA ARG A 669 35.74 -17.68 21.41
C ARG A 669 36.73 -18.15 20.34
N LEU A 670 36.27 -18.92 19.36
CA LEU A 670 37.11 -19.39 18.24
C LEU A 670 37.46 -18.28 17.23
N SER A 671 36.63 -17.23 17.13
CA SER A 671 36.87 -16.10 16.21
C SER A 671 37.95 -15.12 16.70
N LEU A 672 38.28 -15.13 18.01
CA LEU A 672 39.32 -14.31 18.63
C LEU A 672 40.76 -14.81 18.33
N ASP A 673 41.00 -15.33 17.12
CA ASP A 673 42.32 -15.81 16.69
C ASP A 673 43.26 -14.64 16.31
N GLY A 674 44.57 -14.86 16.35
CA GLY A 674 45.58 -13.89 15.94
C GLY A 674 45.52 -12.56 16.72
N PRO A 675 45.75 -12.57 18.04
CA PRO A 675 45.67 -11.37 18.88
C PRO A 675 46.64 -10.27 18.45
N ASP A 676 47.73 -10.59 17.74
CA ASP A 676 48.73 -9.62 17.27
C ASP A 676 48.25 -8.68 16.14
N ARG A 677 47.08 -8.94 15.56
CA ARG A 677 46.47 -8.07 14.52
C ARG A 677 45.96 -6.75 15.13
N PRO A 678 45.82 -5.67 14.35
CA PRO A 678 45.12 -4.46 14.79
C PRO A 678 43.74 -4.80 15.36
N LEU A 679 43.34 -4.14 16.46
CA LEU A 679 42.06 -4.44 17.13
C LEU A 679 40.85 -4.24 16.21
N GLU A 680 40.89 -3.22 15.36
CA GLU A 680 39.88 -2.95 14.33
C GLU A 680 39.64 -4.15 13.41
N ASP A 681 40.72 -4.80 12.94
CA ASP A 681 40.64 -5.96 12.06
C ASP A 681 40.08 -7.20 12.79
N ILE A 682 40.36 -7.31 14.10
CA ILE A 682 39.80 -8.38 14.93
C ILE A 682 38.31 -8.14 15.14
N CYS A 683 37.88 -6.90 15.43
CA CYS A 683 36.47 -6.51 15.54
C CYS A 683 35.69 -6.91 14.28
N ASP A 684 36.19 -6.48 13.12
CA ASP A 684 35.53 -6.71 11.85
C ASP A 684 35.52 -8.20 11.48
N HIS A 685 36.58 -8.95 11.83
CA HIS A 685 36.63 -10.39 11.63
C HIS A 685 35.62 -11.14 12.50
N VAL A 686 35.49 -10.79 13.78
CA VAL A 686 34.51 -11.37 14.72
C VAL A 686 33.10 -11.16 14.17
N LEU A 687 32.77 -9.91 13.82
CA LEU A 687 31.45 -9.53 13.29
C LEU A 687 31.13 -10.24 11.97
N ALA A 688 32.10 -10.38 11.07
CA ALA A 688 31.91 -11.08 9.80
C ALA A 688 31.80 -12.61 9.96
N THR A 689 32.49 -13.20 10.94
CA THR A 689 32.55 -14.66 11.14
C THR A 689 31.31 -15.19 11.82
N LEU A 690 30.76 -14.43 12.77
CA LEU A 690 29.54 -14.82 13.49
C LEU A 690 28.28 -14.72 12.62
N ASP A 691 28.41 -14.31 11.34
CA ASP A 691 27.37 -14.19 10.31
C ASP A 691 26.01 -13.95 10.94
N THR A 692 25.95 -12.90 11.77
CA THR A 692 24.71 -12.55 12.47
C THR A 692 23.74 -12.26 11.35
N ALA A 693 22.78 -13.14 11.10
CA ALA A 693 21.69 -12.84 10.18
C ALA A 693 21.00 -11.62 10.82
N HIS A 694 21.37 -10.45 10.31
CA HIS A 694 21.29 -9.18 11.02
C HIS A 694 19.84 -8.94 11.43
N GLY A 695 19.56 -8.73 12.71
CA GLY A 695 18.36 -7.96 13.01
C GLY A 695 17.56 -8.14 14.28
N GLU A 696 17.83 -9.10 15.16
CA GLU A 696 16.90 -9.28 16.29
C GLU A 696 17.22 -8.41 17.51
N ASP A 697 18.51 -8.23 17.82
CA ASP A 697 18.96 -7.40 18.94
C ASP A 697 20.15 -6.51 18.56
N ASP A 698 20.43 -5.53 19.41
CA ASP A 698 21.62 -4.69 19.31
C ASP A 698 22.89 -5.50 19.62
N ILE A 699 24.03 -5.03 19.12
CA ILE A 699 25.34 -5.62 19.38
C ILE A 699 26.24 -4.50 19.90
N ALA A 700 26.75 -4.65 21.11
CA ALA A 700 27.89 -3.88 21.61
C ALA A 700 29.08 -4.82 21.81
N LEU A 701 30.23 -4.44 21.24
CA LEU A 701 31.51 -5.13 21.40
C LEU A 701 32.58 -4.12 21.78
N LEU A 702 33.19 -4.31 22.94
CA LEU A 702 34.32 -3.52 23.43
C LEU A 702 35.53 -4.45 23.57
N MET A 703 36.59 -4.16 22.82
CA MET A 703 37.85 -4.87 22.91
C MET A 703 38.95 -3.96 23.45
N ALA A 704 39.71 -4.48 24.41
CA ALA A 704 40.83 -3.79 25.03
C ALA A 704 42.07 -4.69 25.02
N ARG A 705 43.16 -4.20 24.43
CA ARG A 705 44.48 -4.84 24.52
C ARG A 705 45.29 -4.21 25.64
N ILE A 706 45.78 -5.05 26.53
CA ILE A 706 46.58 -4.67 27.67
C ILE A 706 47.98 -4.25 27.21
N GLN A 707 48.38 -3.01 27.46
CA GLN A 707 49.76 -2.54 27.23
C GLN A 707 50.47 -2.28 28.57
N GLY A 708 49.74 -1.75 29.55
CA GLY A 708 50.31 -1.26 30.81
C GLY A 708 51.07 0.06 30.63
N LEU A 709 51.43 0.68 31.75
CA LEU A 709 52.32 1.83 31.74
C LEU A 709 53.79 1.38 31.64
N PRO A 710 54.60 2.02 30.79
CA PRO A 710 56.04 1.76 30.73
C PRO A 710 56.69 1.88 32.12
N ALA A 711 57.55 0.93 32.48
CA ALA A 711 58.18 0.90 33.80
C ALA A 711 59.07 2.12 34.09
N ASP A 712 59.58 2.76 33.05
CA ASP A 712 60.34 4.01 33.12
C ASP A 712 59.45 5.24 33.37
N GLN A 713 58.12 5.12 33.24
CA GLN A 713 57.12 6.16 33.54
C GLN A 713 56.44 5.96 34.90
N VAL A 714 56.92 5.02 35.71
CA VAL A 714 56.39 4.71 37.04
C VAL A 714 57.48 4.81 38.09
N GLY A 715 57.28 5.68 39.08
CA GLY A 715 58.05 5.70 40.31
C GLY A 715 57.23 5.12 41.45
N ASP A 716 57.68 4.06 42.13
CA ASP A 716 56.92 3.41 43.22
C ASP A 716 57.85 3.09 44.40
N TRP A 717 57.59 3.72 45.56
CA TRP A 717 58.43 3.62 46.74
C TRP A 717 57.61 3.33 48.00
N THR A 718 58.13 2.43 48.84
CA THR A 718 57.59 2.18 50.18
C THR A 718 58.43 2.90 51.23
N LEU A 719 57.79 3.78 52.00
CA LEU A 719 58.36 4.60 53.05
C LEU A 719 57.87 4.13 54.42
N LYS A 720 58.79 3.98 55.37
CA LYS A 720 58.42 3.67 56.76
C LYS A 720 57.71 4.89 57.40
N PRO A 721 56.81 4.72 58.37
CA PRO A 721 56.10 5.83 59.01
C PRO A 721 56.99 6.55 60.04
N GLN A 722 57.97 7.31 59.57
CA GLN A 722 58.92 8.08 60.39
C GLN A 722 58.94 9.55 59.94
N PRO A 723 59.23 10.52 60.83
CA PRO A 723 59.30 11.94 60.45
C PRO A 723 60.28 12.26 59.31
N THR A 724 61.37 11.49 59.21
CA THR A 724 62.37 11.62 58.13
C THR A 724 61.83 11.21 56.76
N SER A 725 60.74 10.44 56.70
CA SER A 725 60.16 9.93 55.47
C SER A 725 59.52 11.02 54.61
N VAL A 726 59.12 12.14 55.19
CA VAL A 726 58.61 13.30 54.44
C VAL A 726 59.74 13.93 53.62
N ALA A 727 60.95 14.06 54.20
CA ALA A 727 62.11 14.54 53.46
C ALA A 727 62.52 13.54 52.37
N ARG A 728 62.51 12.24 52.69
CA ARG A 728 62.82 11.20 51.71
C ARG A 728 61.83 11.16 50.56
N ALA A 729 60.54 11.38 50.82
CA ALA A 729 59.49 11.46 49.80
C ALA A 729 59.75 12.60 48.79
N ARG A 730 60.15 13.78 49.28
CA ARG A 730 60.54 14.90 48.41
C ARG A 730 61.77 14.56 47.57
N GLU A 731 62.81 13.99 48.17
CA GLU A 731 64.02 13.59 47.45
C GLU A 731 63.72 12.62 46.30
N VAL A 732 62.96 11.55 46.55
CA VAL A 732 62.65 10.57 45.49
C VAL A 732 61.73 11.15 44.41
N ALA A 733 60.80 12.05 44.79
CA ALA A 733 59.96 12.75 43.82
C ALA A 733 60.78 13.69 42.94
N HIS A 734 61.68 14.47 43.54
CA HIS A 734 62.61 15.36 42.82
C HIS A 734 63.46 14.58 41.82
N GLU A 735 64.14 13.53 42.29
CA GLU A 735 65.01 12.69 41.46
C GLU A 735 64.23 12.10 40.27
N GLN A 736 62.99 11.64 40.50
CA GLN A 736 62.15 11.07 39.45
C GLN A 736 61.68 12.12 38.43
N LEU A 737 61.24 13.30 38.89
CA LEU A 737 60.79 14.37 37.98
C LEU A 737 61.93 14.88 37.10
N LEU A 738 63.15 15.00 37.65
CA LEU A 738 64.32 15.34 36.83
C LEU A 738 64.66 14.23 35.82
N ALA A 739 64.51 12.95 36.20
CA ALA A 739 64.70 11.84 35.28
C ALA A 739 63.68 11.84 34.13
N TRP A 740 62.48 12.38 34.36
CA TRP A 740 61.42 12.57 33.35
C TRP A 740 61.47 13.90 32.61
N ASP A 741 62.50 14.72 32.83
CA ASP A 741 62.62 16.06 32.23
C ASP A 741 61.46 17.02 32.60
N LEU A 742 60.88 16.84 33.78
CA LEU A 742 59.78 17.64 34.34
C LEU A 742 60.25 18.65 35.39
N GLY A 743 61.37 19.33 35.12
CA GLY A 743 61.99 20.30 36.04
C GLY A 743 61.03 21.40 36.50
N ASP A 744 60.14 21.86 35.62
CA ASP A 744 59.17 22.92 35.91
C ASP A 744 58.11 22.52 36.97
N LEU A 745 57.88 21.23 37.17
CA LEU A 745 56.88 20.71 38.12
C LEU A 745 57.48 20.32 39.48
N VAL A 746 58.81 20.38 39.65
CA VAL A 746 59.52 19.89 40.84
C VAL A 746 59.04 20.58 42.11
N ASP A 747 59.07 21.91 42.14
CA ASP A 747 58.72 22.70 43.34
C ASP A 747 57.27 22.44 43.79
N THR A 748 56.33 22.41 42.83
CA THR A 748 54.92 22.14 43.10
C THR A 748 54.72 20.71 43.59
N THR A 749 55.33 19.73 42.91
CA THR A 749 55.18 18.31 43.26
C THR A 749 55.77 18.02 44.63
N GLU A 750 56.96 18.54 44.95
CA GLU A 750 57.56 18.38 46.28
C GLU A 750 56.68 18.93 47.40
N LEU A 751 56.10 20.11 47.19
CA LEU A 751 55.19 20.72 48.16
C LEU A 751 53.96 19.83 48.39
N LEU A 752 53.31 19.37 47.32
CA LEU A 752 52.11 18.55 47.42
C LEU A 752 52.40 17.15 47.98
N VAL A 753 53.47 16.50 47.55
CA VAL A 753 53.96 15.23 48.11
C VAL A 753 54.24 15.38 49.61
N SER A 754 54.89 16.47 50.01
CA SER A 754 55.16 16.76 51.42
C SER A 754 53.88 16.85 52.24
N GLU A 755 52.84 17.52 51.73
CA GLU A 755 51.54 17.62 52.41
C GLU A 755 50.83 16.27 52.51
N LEU A 756 50.76 15.50 51.42
CA LEU A 756 50.10 14.19 51.41
C LEU A 756 50.81 13.18 52.31
N VAL A 757 52.13 13.08 52.24
CA VAL A 757 52.92 12.16 53.07
C VAL A 757 52.90 12.58 54.53
N THR A 758 52.91 13.89 54.83
CA THR A 758 52.73 14.38 56.21
C THR A 758 51.34 14.02 56.76
N ASN A 759 50.30 14.13 55.92
CA ASN A 759 48.94 13.74 56.30
C ASN A 759 48.85 12.23 56.56
N ALA A 760 49.43 11.40 55.70
CA ALA A 760 49.55 9.95 55.89
C ALA A 760 50.33 9.60 57.17
N LEU A 761 51.41 10.32 57.48
CA LEU A 761 52.19 10.10 58.70
C LEU A 761 51.44 10.50 59.98
N ARG A 762 50.68 11.60 59.95
CA ARG A 762 49.96 12.11 61.14
C ARG A 762 48.64 11.41 61.41
N HIS A 763 47.95 11.00 60.35
CA HIS A 763 46.56 10.52 60.43
C HIS A 763 46.36 9.11 59.87
N GLY A 764 47.41 8.52 59.28
CA GLY A 764 47.46 7.14 58.80
C GLY A 764 48.09 6.17 59.81
N TYR A 765 48.19 4.91 59.40
CA TYR A 765 48.91 3.83 60.09
C TYR A 765 49.57 2.92 59.05
N GLY A 766 50.55 2.11 59.45
CA GLY A 766 51.25 1.20 58.54
C GLY A 766 52.34 1.88 57.72
N ASP A 767 52.88 1.16 56.74
CA ASP A 767 53.85 1.71 55.79
C ASP A 767 53.14 2.66 54.81
N ILE A 768 53.84 3.72 54.42
CA ILE A 768 53.35 4.71 53.46
C ILE A 768 53.90 4.35 52.09
N ARG A 769 53.04 4.15 51.09
CA ARG A 769 53.50 3.98 49.71
C ARG A 769 53.36 5.32 48.99
N LEU A 770 54.37 5.72 48.24
CA LEU A 770 54.35 6.88 47.36
C LEU A 770 54.53 6.39 45.93
N ARG A 771 53.67 6.81 45.02
CA ARG A 771 53.80 6.51 43.60
C ARG A 771 53.65 7.77 42.78
N LEU A 772 54.49 7.91 41.77
CA LEU A 772 54.39 8.91 40.73
C LEU A 772 54.17 8.19 39.41
N LEU A 773 53.23 8.71 38.61
CA LEU A 773 52.83 8.13 37.34
C LEU A 773 52.85 9.19 36.26
N LEU A 774 53.55 8.91 35.17
CA LEU A 774 53.64 9.79 34.01
C LEU A 774 52.86 9.17 32.84
N ASP A 775 51.90 9.90 32.30
CA ASP A 775 51.24 9.60 31.02
C ASP A 775 50.76 10.92 30.39
N ARG A 776 49.45 11.17 30.34
CA ARG A 776 48.86 12.44 29.89
C ARG A 776 49.02 13.57 30.89
N THR A 777 49.17 13.21 32.15
CA THR A 777 49.32 14.05 33.33
C THR A 777 50.29 13.38 34.30
N LEU A 778 50.84 14.16 35.22
CA LEU A 778 51.63 13.64 36.33
C LEU A 778 50.67 13.36 37.50
N VAL A 779 50.49 12.09 37.84
CA VAL A 779 49.67 11.69 38.99
C VAL A 779 50.57 11.27 40.14
N CYS A 780 50.29 11.77 41.33
CA CYS A 780 50.91 11.34 42.57
C CYS A 780 49.88 10.64 43.45
N GLU A 781 50.20 9.43 43.91
CA GLU A 781 49.37 8.65 44.83
C GLU A 781 50.14 8.37 46.12
N VAL A 782 49.49 8.57 47.27
CA VAL A 782 50.02 8.24 48.59
C VAL A 782 49.05 7.31 49.30
N TRP A 783 49.52 6.10 49.63
CA TRP A 783 48.73 5.12 50.37
C TRP A 783 49.12 5.08 51.84
N ASP A 784 48.13 4.85 52.68
CA ASP A 784 48.29 4.46 54.09
C ASP A 784 47.19 3.47 54.50
N SER A 785 47.35 2.81 55.66
CA SER A 785 46.40 1.77 56.12
C SER A 785 45.21 2.32 56.90
N ALA A 786 44.93 3.64 56.92
CA ALA A 786 43.76 4.18 57.60
C ALA A 786 42.50 4.14 56.73
N LEU A 787 41.37 3.83 57.37
CA LEU A 787 40.05 3.72 56.73
C LEU A 787 39.26 5.06 56.71
N VAL A 788 39.77 6.08 57.41
CA VAL A 788 39.12 7.40 57.52
C VAL A 788 39.59 8.30 56.39
N GLN A 789 38.64 8.73 55.55
CA GLN A 789 38.90 9.64 54.44
C GLN A 789 39.33 11.03 54.92
N PRO A 790 40.26 11.68 54.21
CA PRO A 790 40.67 13.05 54.52
C PRO A 790 39.49 14.00 54.35
N ARG A 791 39.32 14.94 55.30
CA ARG A 791 38.30 15.99 55.21
C ARG A 791 38.98 17.33 55.06
N ARG A 792 38.57 18.10 54.03
CA ARG A 792 38.95 19.50 53.91
C ARG A 792 38.44 20.26 55.14
N ARG A 793 39.34 20.97 55.81
CA ARG A 793 39.00 21.87 56.93
C ARG A 793 39.20 23.30 56.47
N ARG A 794 38.41 24.23 57.01
CA ARG A 794 38.73 25.67 56.96
C ARG A 794 39.54 25.97 58.23
N ALA A 795 40.86 26.07 58.08
CA ALA A 795 41.73 26.51 59.17
C ALA A 795 41.40 27.97 59.50
N ARG A 796 41.33 28.29 60.79
CA ARG A 796 41.26 29.68 61.27
C ARG A 796 42.67 30.28 61.30
N ASP A 797 42.77 31.60 61.31
CA ASP A 797 44.05 32.33 61.32
C ASP A 797 45.00 31.86 62.44
N THR A 798 44.47 31.34 63.55
CA THR A 798 45.22 30.85 64.72
C THR A 798 45.54 29.35 64.71
N ASP A 799 45.04 28.59 63.73
CA ASP A 799 45.26 27.13 63.70
C ASP A 799 46.66 26.81 63.14
N GLU A 800 47.42 25.94 63.80
CA GLU A 800 48.77 25.52 63.35
C GLU A 800 48.72 24.42 62.25
N GLY A 801 47.53 24.03 61.78
CA GLY A 801 47.37 22.96 60.79
C GLY A 801 46.01 22.98 60.08
N GLY A 802 45.81 22.07 59.12
CA GLY A 802 44.56 21.93 58.37
C GLY A 802 44.49 22.68 57.04
N ARG A 803 45.61 23.25 56.57
CA ARG A 803 45.76 23.96 55.29
C ARG A 803 46.27 23.08 54.14
N GLY A 804 46.87 21.92 54.43
CA GLY A 804 47.51 21.06 53.43
C GLY A 804 46.62 20.67 52.25
N LEU A 805 45.40 20.16 52.52
CA LEU A 805 44.45 19.81 51.46
C LEU A 805 43.92 21.04 50.70
N GLN A 806 43.97 22.24 51.30
CA GLN A 806 43.64 23.47 50.56
C GLN A 806 44.74 23.83 49.57
N LEU A 807 46.02 23.66 49.94
CA LEU A 807 47.15 23.82 49.02
C LEU A 807 47.06 22.83 47.86
N VAL A 808 46.78 21.55 48.16
CA VAL A 808 46.53 20.53 47.13
C VAL A 808 45.39 20.97 46.20
N THR A 809 44.27 21.45 46.76
CA THR A 809 43.13 21.93 45.94
C THR A 809 43.50 23.08 45.00
N MET A 810 44.42 23.97 45.39
CA MET A 810 44.76 25.15 44.58
C MET A 810 45.84 24.89 43.53
N LEU A 811 46.71 23.92 43.78
CA LEU A 811 47.91 23.69 42.96
C LEU A 811 47.80 22.46 42.07
N SER A 812 46.82 21.58 42.29
CA SER A 812 46.53 20.42 41.44
C SER A 812 45.37 20.69 40.48
N GLU A 813 45.39 20.04 39.32
CA GLU A 813 44.24 20.06 38.40
C GLU A 813 43.05 19.35 39.00
N SER A 814 43.32 18.21 39.62
CA SER A 814 42.34 17.40 40.30
C SER A 814 43.03 16.69 41.47
N TRP A 815 42.27 16.41 42.53
CA TRP A 815 42.74 15.58 43.64
C TRP A 815 41.55 14.85 44.26
N GLY A 816 41.85 13.73 44.90
CA GLY A 816 40.83 12.91 45.52
C GLY A 816 41.37 11.94 46.54
N SER A 817 40.48 11.08 47.03
CA SER A 817 40.84 10.03 47.96
C SER A 817 39.99 8.78 47.75
N ARG A 818 40.63 7.64 47.60
CA ARG A 818 40.01 6.33 47.37
C ARG A 818 40.08 5.48 48.63
N ARG A 819 39.02 4.75 48.94
CA ARG A 819 39.09 3.66 49.93
C ARG A 819 39.53 2.39 49.23
N THR A 820 40.33 1.61 49.93
CA THR A 820 40.68 0.26 49.50
C THR A 820 40.41 -0.67 50.67
N HIS A 821 40.19 -1.96 50.39
CA HIS A 821 40.06 -2.99 51.42
C HIS A 821 41.18 -3.01 52.48
N ARG A 822 42.37 -2.45 52.19
CA ARG A 822 43.55 -2.41 53.10
C ARG A 822 43.89 -1.01 53.66
N GLY A 823 43.12 0.03 53.33
CA GLY A 823 43.45 1.39 53.72
C GLY A 823 42.84 2.44 52.81
N LYS A 824 43.62 3.48 52.50
CA LYS A 824 43.20 4.54 51.58
C LYS A 824 44.35 5.01 50.70
N THR A 825 43.99 5.61 49.58
CA THR A 825 44.90 6.34 48.70
C THR A 825 44.45 7.79 48.66
N VAL A 826 45.37 8.74 48.83
CA VAL A 826 45.13 10.15 48.53
C VAL A 826 45.99 10.50 47.33
N TRP A 827 45.41 11.17 46.35
CA TRP A 827 46.09 11.42 45.09
C TRP A 827 45.85 12.84 44.60
N PHE A 828 46.75 13.34 43.77
CA PHE A 828 46.61 14.60 43.03
C PHE A 828 47.18 14.45 41.62
N GLU A 829 46.72 15.32 40.72
CA GLU A 829 47.09 15.35 39.31
C GLU A 829 47.63 16.72 38.93
N LEU A 830 48.71 16.75 38.13
CA LEU A 830 49.32 17.96 37.58
C LEU A 830 49.37 17.89 36.06
N ALA A 831 49.08 19.00 35.40
CA ALA A 831 49.25 19.15 33.97
C ALA A 831 50.74 19.04 33.59
N LEU A 832 51.04 18.40 32.46
CA LEU A 832 52.39 18.43 31.90
C LEU A 832 52.69 19.79 31.24
N PRO A 833 53.97 20.24 31.24
CA PRO A 833 54.37 21.47 30.57
C PRO A 833 53.93 21.51 29.10
N GLY A 834 53.32 22.62 28.67
CA GLY A 834 52.84 22.81 27.30
C GLY A 834 51.39 22.37 27.03
N ARG A 835 50.73 21.71 27.99
CA ARG A 835 49.27 21.44 27.94
C ARG A 835 48.49 22.61 28.58
N GLN A 836 47.30 22.93 28.08
CA GLN A 836 46.46 23.96 28.70
C GLN A 836 46.04 23.48 30.09
N SER A 837 46.55 24.10 31.15
CA SER A 837 46.07 23.84 32.51
C SER A 837 44.82 24.66 32.81
N HIS A 838 43.85 24.03 33.48
CA HIS A 838 42.64 24.72 33.95
C HIS A 838 42.82 25.40 35.31
N VAL A 839 43.97 25.22 35.95
CA VAL A 839 44.30 25.84 37.23
C VAL A 839 44.87 27.23 36.98
N VAL A 840 44.14 28.25 37.43
CA VAL A 840 44.69 29.62 37.50
C VAL A 840 45.82 29.59 38.51
N THR A 841 47.05 29.87 38.08
CA THR A 841 48.21 29.94 38.97
C THR A 841 47.89 30.94 40.09
N PRO A 842 47.77 30.49 41.35
CA PRO A 842 47.39 31.39 42.44
C PRO A 842 48.45 32.46 42.60
N THR A 843 48.02 33.69 42.82
CA THR A 843 48.93 34.81 43.08
C THR A 843 49.68 34.57 44.40
N VAL A 844 50.87 35.19 44.51
CA VAL A 844 51.65 35.15 45.76
C VAL A 844 50.81 35.64 46.95
N ASP A 845 49.95 36.64 46.74
CA ASP A 845 49.04 37.15 47.77
C ASP A 845 47.95 36.14 48.16
N GLU A 846 47.42 35.35 47.23
CA GLU A 846 46.46 34.27 47.54
C GLU A 846 47.12 33.14 48.33
N LEU A 847 48.34 32.73 47.96
CA LEU A 847 49.11 31.74 48.72
C LEU A 847 49.49 32.26 50.11
N LEU A 848 49.91 33.52 50.22
CA LEU A 848 50.24 34.16 51.50
C LEU A 848 48.99 34.37 52.36
N SER A 849 47.82 34.63 51.78
CA SER A 849 46.56 34.80 52.54
C SER A 849 46.12 33.54 53.29
N MET A 850 46.71 32.39 52.96
CA MET A 850 46.48 31.14 53.70
C MET A 850 47.36 31.00 54.94
N PHE A 851 48.46 31.74 55.07
CA PHE A 851 49.40 31.69 56.21
C PHE A 851 49.31 32.95 57.06
#